data_AF-A0A6F9ZYF4-F1
#
_entry.id   AF-A0A6F9ZYF4-F1
#
_cell.length_a   1.000
_cell.length_b   1.000
_cell.length_c   1.000
_cell.angle_alpha   90.00
_cell.angle_beta   90.00
_cell.angle_gamma   90.00
#
_symmetry.space_group_name_H-M   'P 1'
#
loop_
_entity.id
_entity.type
_entity.pdbx_description
1 polymer ?
#
loop_
_entity_poly.entity_id
_entity_poly.type
_entity_poly.pdbx_seq_one_letter_code
_entity_poly.pdbx_strand_id
1 'polypeptide(L)'
;MSPHESEIPAVYKSEGRRLRPSLAKESVLKLRAETARARFVERKDRPEDDPERVQSSMDFEEANLDLETFDLTHDPTGALKRERVGADLAAQLAERMSAEAEPAPAVGAPEMITPVLLVNMGELDRLNKVSPDFGNEALTRLADVISRKVEEGLGEDAQGKPESFYKLYRADNNSFMIRFTEKIPAELAHSLQESLSAPAGERWGDGDDVFEKKGVEAPPVIADMVSVEETLAGLPPSLRTSGKAETYAVGALKDVLFTMQDARKIVSRVDRMRDAIAKDETKARDLYDKFLKKSLAGVFVMETGPEAIQTSVETFEQFKAYLASLDQDPAHANAQLWETAYGKVLGDLRLRYESDRQYAKKLQAFVAEKVQRERGLTVAERISSVPPGAELPADRPREGFEPPNRDEATEGLRAFARLRTEAGLARDNLEKARAQGAPNDEIARLEQAARIAEKKLDRERAKRDQATGLELRGPMFKRMESAMEDPSKRVAMVSIDMGFLKYFDQVGGRETGDLAILKAAELFQQVRDELSKDGIEMSVHRLGGDEFGMTVVGESSVPVEDFRKRLREIEARLQRKMQTSGRIPAQAGSKPGYYATNINLGVGTHFFENGTAAEAEDGKYGLTERPPEGIVTGLPEHAAWVRNTRAEHLVKVADKVMEFRKASNRLNAMLEKMHGIEVLKAGQASEEDLRREEEHLKQLLAFSDKAIFGKEGRAKLEAWRKRLQAGDMPEDMDAEVHDFVWEMMEKTFEQEQGERKDLENHVEYAVRIEYLKERINELQTRLDAAEGAEGRVKERHEHEQKRLQERLKAAEEDLEEVKALRTSLAA
;
A
#
# COMPACT_ATOMS: atom_id res chain seq x y z
N MET A 1 -9.74 -6.25 -40.37
CA MET A 1 -9.71 -4.79 -40.17
C MET A 1 -11.10 -4.31 -39.77
N SER A 2 -11.19 -3.72 -38.58
CA SER A 2 -12.43 -3.06 -38.13
C SER A 2 -12.68 -1.80 -38.98
N PRO A 3 -13.94 -1.40 -39.27
CA PRO A 3 -14.23 -0.15 -39.96
C PRO A 3 -13.53 1.08 -39.34
N HIS A 4 -13.19 1.02 -38.05
CA HIS A 4 -12.58 2.11 -37.29
C HIS A 4 -11.04 2.23 -37.45
N GLU A 5 -10.33 1.24 -37.97
CA GLU A 5 -8.86 1.33 -38.20
C GLU A 5 -8.51 2.18 -39.44
N SER A 6 -9.50 2.44 -40.30
CA SER A 6 -9.32 3.28 -41.49
C SER A 6 -9.24 4.78 -41.18
N GLU A 7 -9.57 5.19 -39.95
CA GLU A 7 -9.64 6.59 -39.50
C GLU A 7 -8.39 7.09 -38.76
N ILE A 8 -7.23 6.45 -38.90
CA ILE A 8 -5.97 7.06 -38.45
C ILE A 8 -5.71 8.29 -39.33
N PRO A 9 -5.70 9.53 -38.79
CA PRO A 9 -5.57 10.74 -39.60
C PRO A 9 -4.31 10.70 -40.47
N ALA A 10 -4.44 11.12 -41.74
CA ALA A 10 -3.33 11.19 -42.70
C ALA A 10 -2.12 12.01 -42.17
N VAL A 11 -2.37 12.93 -41.23
CA VAL A 11 -1.36 13.74 -40.53
C VAL A 11 -0.34 12.89 -39.76
N TYR A 12 -0.75 11.73 -39.22
CA TYR A 12 0.17 10.82 -38.51
C TYR A 12 0.95 9.89 -39.46
N LYS A 13 0.49 9.72 -40.70
CA LYS A 13 1.22 8.95 -41.73
C LYS A 13 2.27 9.80 -42.44
N SER A 14 2.11 11.13 -42.49
CA SER A 14 2.99 12.02 -43.26
C SER A 14 4.36 12.32 -42.63
N GLU A 15 4.58 12.02 -41.34
CA GLU A 15 5.86 12.32 -40.66
C GLU A 15 6.85 11.14 -40.58
N GLY A 16 6.52 9.97 -41.14
CA GLY A 16 7.42 8.80 -41.12
C GLY A 16 7.73 8.23 -39.73
N ARG A 17 7.20 8.82 -38.65
CA ARG A 17 7.29 8.33 -37.28
C ARG A 17 6.11 7.41 -37.01
N ARG A 18 6.34 6.09 -36.91
CA ARG A 18 5.35 5.17 -36.35
C ARG A 18 5.03 5.63 -34.93
N LEU A 19 3.76 5.91 -34.64
CA LEU A 19 3.30 6.14 -33.27
C LEU A 19 3.56 4.86 -32.44
N ARG A 20 4.06 5.05 -31.22
CA ARG A 20 4.38 3.98 -30.25
C ARG A 20 3.09 3.19 -29.92
N PRO A 21 3.03 1.85 -29.94
CA PRO A 21 1.77 1.11 -29.85
C PRO A 21 0.89 1.44 -28.63
N SER A 22 1.49 1.63 -27.45
CA SER A 22 0.75 1.91 -26.22
C SER A 22 0.28 3.36 -26.13
N LEU A 23 1.14 4.33 -26.48
CA LEU A 23 0.74 5.74 -26.65
C LEU A 23 -0.21 5.94 -27.84
N ALA A 24 -0.12 5.09 -28.86
CA ALA A 24 -1.03 5.05 -29.98
C ALA A 24 -2.41 4.63 -29.51
N LYS A 25 -2.51 3.62 -28.62
CA LYS A 25 -3.79 3.22 -28.03
C LYS A 25 -4.41 4.35 -27.20
N GLU A 26 -3.66 4.99 -26.32
CA GLU A 26 -4.15 6.16 -25.57
C GLU A 26 -4.58 7.30 -26.52
N SER A 27 -3.75 7.62 -27.51
CA SER A 27 -4.05 8.68 -28.50
C SER A 27 -5.28 8.35 -29.34
N VAL A 28 -5.48 7.08 -29.71
CA VAL A 28 -6.67 6.59 -30.42
C VAL A 28 -7.89 6.71 -29.53
N LEU A 29 -7.80 6.36 -28.24
CA LEU A 29 -8.90 6.53 -27.30
C LEU A 29 -9.24 8.01 -27.08
N LYS A 30 -8.24 8.89 -26.95
CA LYS A 30 -8.43 10.34 -26.88
C LYS A 30 -9.12 10.88 -28.12
N LEU A 31 -8.61 10.55 -29.31
CA LEU A 31 -9.19 10.97 -30.58
C LEU A 31 -10.63 10.45 -30.75
N ARG A 32 -10.90 9.20 -30.34
CA ARG A 32 -12.24 8.61 -30.36
C ARG A 32 -13.19 9.36 -29.42
N ALA A 33 -12.74 9.67 -28.20
CA ALA A 33 -13.53 10.44 -27.23
C ALA A 33 -13.80 11.87 -27.73
N GLU A 34 -12.80 12.54 -28.32
CA GLU A 34 -12.95 13.88 -28.91
C GLU A 34 -13.90 13.88 -30.11
N THR A 35 -13.79 12.90 -30.99
CA THR A 35 -14.67 12.76 -32.16
C THR A 35 -16.11 12.48 -31.75
N ALA A 36 -16.31 11.56 -30.79
CA ALA A 36 -17.62 11.27 -30.25
C ALA A 36 -18.23 12.48 -29.51
N ARG A 37 -17.40 13.24 -28.77
CA ARG A 37 -17.81 14.51 -28.14
C ARG A 37 -18.28 15.52 -29.16
N ALA A 38 -17.54 15.72 -30.25
CA ALA A 38 -17.90 16.66 -31.30
C ALA A 38 -19.26 16.30 -31.94
N ARG A 39 -19.47 15.01 -32.25
CA ARG A 39 -20.75 14.50 -32.78
C ARG A 39 -21.91 14.67 -31.79
N PHE A 40 -21.66 14.47 -30.49
CA PHE A 40 -22.66 14.70 -29.45
C PHE A 40 -23.03 16.17 -29.34
N VAL A 41 -22.04 17.08 -29.33
CA VAL A 41 -22.26 18.54 -29.27
C VAL A 41 -23.06 19.03 -30.48
N GLU A 42 -22.74 18.57 -31.69
CA GLU A 42 -23.49 18.91 -32.91
C GLU A 42 -24.98 18.52 -32.84
N ARG A 43 -25.30 17.46 -32.09
CA ARG A 43 -26.67 16.91 -31.98
C ARG A 43 -27.37 17.26 -30.67
N LYS A 44 -26.72 18.01 -29.78
CA LYS A 44 -27.22 18.29 -28.42
C LYS A 44 -28.56 19.03 -28.41
N ASP A 45 -28.81 19.85 -29.42
CA ASP A 45 -30.03 20.68 -29.53
C ASP A 45 -31.22 19.94 -30.15
N ARG A 46 -31.05 18.68 -30.59
CA ARG A 46 -32.16 17.85 -31.08
C ARG A 46 -33.05 17.38 -29.91
N PRO A 47 -34.30 16.94 -30.14
CA PRO A 47 -35.14 16.33 -29.10
C PRO A 47 -34.43 15.18 -28.35
N GLU A 48 -34.72 14.99 -27.07
CA GLU A 48 -34.05 13.96 -26.24
C GLU A 48 -34.31 12.52 -26.71
N ASP A 49 -35.43 12.30 -27.40
CA ASP A 49 -35.86 11.03 -27.99
C ASP A 49 -35.36 10.82 -29.43
N ASP A 50 -34.65 11.80 -30.02
CA ASP A 50 -34.06 11.68 -31.35
C ASP A 50 -33.02 10.54 -31.38
N PRO A 51 -33.19 9.52 -32.25
CA PRO A 51 -32.29 8.36 -32.29
C PRO A 51 -30.82 8.71 -32.52
N GLU A 52 -30.53 9.75 -33.32
CA GLU A 52 -29.15 10.15 -33.60
C GLU A 52 -28.51 10.89 -32.43
N ARG A 53 -29.29 11.62 -31.62
CA ARG A 53 -28.84 12.23 -30.36
C ARG A 53 -28.59 11.16 -29.29
N VAL A 54 -29.50 10.19 -29.15
CA VAL A 54 -29.33 9.07 -28.21
C VAL A 54 -28.08 8.27 -28.57
N GLN A 55 -27.91 7.93 -29.85
CA GLN A 55 -26.74 7.19 -30.32
C GLN A 55 -25.44 7.96 -30.10
N SER A 56 -25.37 9.26 -30.45
CA SER A 56 -24.15 10.04 -30.25
C SER A 56 -23.81 10.25 -28.77
N SER A 57 -24.83 10.32 -27.90
CA SER A 57 -24.65 10.35 -26.44
C SER A 57 -24.04 9.04 -25.93
N MET A 58 -24.56 7.90 -26.38
CA MET A 58 -24.05 6.57 -26.01
C MET A 58 -22.62 6.36 -26.54
N ASP A 59 -22.34 6.76 -27.77
CA ASP A 59 -20.99 6.68 -28.36
C ASP A 59 -19.98 7.54 -27.58
N PHE A 60 -20.37 8.75 -27.18
CA PHE A 60 -19.54 9.63 -26.37
C PHE A 60 -19.29 9.07 -24.97
N GLU A 61 -20.35 8.58 -24.30
CA GLU A 61 -20.23 7.96 -22.98
C GLU A 61 -19.32 6.72 -23.03
N GLU A 62 -19.52 5.84 -24.01
CA GLU A 62 -18.70 4.64 -24.20
C GLU A 62 -17.22 4.99 -24.44
N ALA A 63 -16.94 5.95 -25.33
CA ALA A 63 -15.58 6.37 -25.64
C ALA A 63 -14.88 7.05 -24.46
N ASN A 64 -15.62 7.86 -23.69
CA ASN A 64 -15.08 8.49 -22.49
C ASN A 64 -14.79 7.48 -21.38
N LEU A 65 -15.68 6.49 -21.18
CA LEU A 65 -15.44 5.39 -20.23
C LEU A 65 -14.22 4.54 -20.61
N ASP A 66 -14.00 4.29 -21.90
CA ASP A 66 -12.81 3.58 -22.38
C ASP A 66 -11.52 4.33 -22.02
N LEU A 67 -11.50 5.65 -22.28
CA LEU A 67 -10.36 6.51 -21.96
C LEU A 67 -10.12 6.60 -20.45
N GLU A 68 -11.16 6.86 -19.66
CA GLU A 68 -11.05 6.93 -18.19
C GLU A 68 -10.54 5.61 -17.60
N THR A 69 -11.06 4.48 -18.08
CA THR A 69 -10.64 3.16 -17.63
C THR A 69 -9.19 2.88 -18.04
N PHE A 70 -8.78 3.30 -19.24
CA PHE A 70 -7.40 3.18 -19.69
C PHE A 70 -6.45 3.91 -18.73
N ASP A 71 -6.70 5.18 -18.45
CA ASP A 71 -5.87 6.00 -17.55
C ASP A 71 -5.80 5.46 -16.11
N LEU A 72 -6.88 4.81 -15.66
CA LEU A 72 -6.93 4.20 -14.32
C LEU A 72 -6.14 2.89 -14.28
N THR A 73 -6.14 2.12 -15.37
CA THR A 73 -5.59 0.76 -15.40
C THR A 73 -4.20 0.64 -16.01
N HIS A 74 -3.69 1.66 -16.71
CA HIS A 74 -2.38 1.65 -17.35
C HIS A 74 -1.44 2.68 -16.69
N ASP A 75 -0.14 2.36 -16.66
CA ASP A 75 0.92 3.28 -16.25
C ASP A 75 1.31 4.21 -17.42
N PRO A 76 2.22 5.19 -17.22
CA PRO A 76 2.65 6.10 -18.29
C PRO A 76 3.36 5.42 -19.48
N THR A 77 3.80 4.18 -19.33
CA THR A 77 4.36 3.39 -20.44
C THR A 77 3.26 2.74 -21.29
N GLY A 78 2.01 2.84 -20.82
CA GLY A 78 0.82 2.21 -21.39
C GLY A 78 0.74 0.71 -21.12
N ALA A 79 1.54 0.19 -20.20
CA ALA A 79 1.39 -1.17 -19.66
C ALA A 79 0.32 -1.17 -18.54
N LEU A 80 -0.39 -2.29 -18.36
CA LEU A 80 -1.33 -2.44 -17.25
C LEU A 80 -0.63 -2.32 -15.89
N LYS A 81 -1.24 -1.66 -14.91
CA LYS A 81 -0.65 -1.50 -13.58
C LYS A 81 -0.49 -2.83 -12.86
N ARG A 82 0.52 -2.90 -11.99
CA ARG A 82 0.96 -4.10 -11.26
C ARG A 82 -0.14 -4.81 -10.48
N GLU A 83 -1.05 -4.04 -9.90
CA GLU A 83 -2.12 -4.53 -9.04
C GLU A 83 -3.05 -5.50 -9.78
N ARG A 84 -3.16 -5.37 -11.11
CA ARG A 84 -3.99 -6.24 -11.94
C ARG A 84 -3.41 -7.62 -12.17
N VAL A 85 -2.08 -7.73 -12.26
CA VAL A 85 -1.37 -8.97 -12.65
C VAL A 85 -1.85 -10.18 -11.84
N GLY A 86 -1.96 -10.02 -10.52
CA GLY A 86 -2.31 -11.12 -9.63
C GLY A 86 -3.74 -11.63 -9.84
N ALA A 87 -4.70 -10.70 -9.98
CA ALA A 87 -6.10 -11.04 -10.21
C ALA A 87 -6.29 -11.67 -11.60
N ASP A 88 -5.66 -11.09 -12.62
CA ASP A 88 -5.77 -11.54 -14.00
C ASP A 88 -5.11 -12.92 -14.20
N LEU A 89 -3.98 -13.21 -13.52
CA LEU A 89 -3.40 -14.57 -13.49
C LEU A 89 -4.26 -15.56 -12.70
N ALA A 90 -4.80 -15.16 -11.54
CA ALA A 90 -5.64 -16.04 -10.73
C ALA A 90 -6.92 -16.47 -11.49
N ALA A 91 -7.53 -15.55 -12.24
CA ALA A 91 -8.68 -15.86 -13.08
C ALA A 91 -8.34 -16.88 -14.18
N GLN A 92 -7.20 -16.69 -14.85
CA GLN A 92 -6.72 -17.62 -15.88
C GLN A 92 -6.43 -19.01 -15.29
N LEU A 93 -5.82 -19.06 -14.10
CA LEU A 93 -5.55 -20.32 -13.40
C LEU A 93 -6.84 -21.02 -12.97
N ALA A 94 -7.83 -20.28 -12.46
CA ALA A 94 -9.13 -20.84 -12.09
C ALA A 94 -9.82 -21.50 -13.30
N GLU A 95 -9.82 -20.80 -14.43
CA GLU A 95 -10.36 -21.33 -15.70
C GLU A 95 -9.65 -22.63 -16.10
N ARG A 96 -8.31 -22.65 -16.06
CA ARG A 96 -7.50 -23.83 -16.40
C ARG A 96 -7.68 -24.99 -15.43
N MET A 97 -7.83 -24.74 -14.14
CA MET A 97 -8.09 -25.78 -13.14
C MET A 97 -9.51 -26.35 -13.26
N SER A 98 -10.47 -25.55 -13.74
CA SER A 98 -11.87 -25.96 -13.93
C SER A 98 -12.12 -26.67 -15.27
N ALA A 99 -11.27 -26.46 -16.26
CA ALA A 99 -11.37 -27.11 -17.56
C ALA A 99 -11.13 -28.63 -17.42
N GLU A 100 -11.97 -29.42 -18.09
CA GLU A 100 -11.70 -30.86 -18.24
C GLU A 100 -10.32 -31.07 -18.87
N ALA A 101 -9.63 -32.13 -18.45
CA ALA A 101 -8.31 -32.46 -18.97
C ALA A 101 -8.37 -32.48 -20.50
N GLU A 102 -7.66 -31.56 -21.14
CA GLU A 102 -7.60 -31.51 -22.60
C GLU A 102 -7.12 -32.89 -23.12
N PRO A 103 -7.73 -33.41 -24.20
CA PRO A 103 -7.30 -34.67 -24.78
C PRO A 103 -5.80 -34.62 -25.08
N ALA A 104 -5.09 -35.72 -24.84
CA ALA A 104 -3.66 -35.81 -25.08
C ALA A 104 -3.34 -35.30 -26.50
N PRO A 105 -2.31 -34.45 -26.66
CA PRO A 105 -1.98 -33.86 -27.95
C PRO A 105 -1.73 -34.96 -28.98
N ALA A 106 -2.16 -34.71 -30.22
CA ALA A 106 -1.90 -35.63 -31.32
C ALA A 106 -0.39 -35.85 -31.46
N VAL A 107 0.03 -37.10 -31.70
CA VAL A 107 1.45 -37.45 -31.85
C VAL A 107 2.07 -36.60 -32.97
N GLY A 108 3.08 -35.79 -32.61
CA GLY A 108 3.78 -34.89 -33.54
C GLY A 108 3.24 -33.45 -33.60
N ALA A 109 2.20 -33.11 -32.84
CA ALA A 109 1.81 -31.71 -32.66
C ALA A 109 2.85 -30.96 -31.80
N PRO A 110 3.11 -29.67 -32.08
CA PRO A 110 4.01 -28.86 -31.25
C PRO A 110 3.47 -28.78 -29.82
N GLU A 111 4.37 -28.75 -28.84
CA GLU A 111 4.02 -28.54 -27.44
C GLU A 111 3.45 -27.12 -27.27
N MET A 112 2.22 -27.03 -26.75
CA MET A 112 1.50 -25.78 -26.58
C MET A 112 1.48 -25.41 -25.10
N ILE A 113 2.05 -24.26 -24.76
CA ILE A 113 2.15 -23.75 -23.40
C ILE A 113 1.48 -22.39 -23.27
N THR A 114 1.12 -22.01 -22.05
CA THR A 114 0.69 -20.65 -21.70
C THR A 114 1.84 -19.94 -20.98
N PRO A 115 2.74 -19.24 -21.70
CA PRO A 115 3.90 -18.64 -21.07
C PRO A 115 3.52 -17.35 -20.33
N VAL A 116 4.23 -17.12 -19.22
CA VAL A 116 4.32 -15.83 -18.56
C VAL A 116 5.77 -15.40 -18.59
N LEU A 117 6.05 -14.26 -19.23
CA LEU A 117 7.39 -13.71 -19.31
C LEU A 117 7.56 -12.54 -18.35
N LEU A 118 8.74 -12.41 -17.76
CA LEU A 118 9.17 -11.27 -16.96
C LEU A 118 10.39 -10.64 -17.64
N VAL A 119 10.26 -9.41 -18.09
CA VAL A 119 11.30 -8.64 -18.79
C VAL A 119 11.82 -7.53 -17.87
N ASN A 120 13.08 -7.61 -17.44
CA ASN A 120 13.76 -6.55 -16.69
C ASN A 120 14.48 -5.60 -17.66
N MET A 121 14.39 -4.28 -17.44
CA MET A 121 15.21 -3.33 -18.21
C MET A 121 16.68 -3.34 -17.82
N GLY A 122 17.02 -3.83 -16.61
CA GLY A 122 18.35 -3.69 -16.04
C GLY A 122 18.69 -2.22 -15.70
N GLU A 123 19.32 -1.99 -14.55
CA GLU A 123 19.98 -0.69 -14.26
C GLU A 123 19.15 0.59 -14.43
N LEU A 124 17.83 0.55 -14.20
CA LEU A 124 17.02 1.77 -14.24
C LEU A 124 17.58 2.86 -13.32
N ASP A 125 18.17 2.51 -12.18
CA ASP A 125 18.85 3.47 -11.30
C ASP A 125 19.96 4.26 -12.01
N ARG A 126 20.68 3.63 -12.96
CA ARG A 126 21.70 4.31 -13.78
C ARG A 126 21.07 5.34 -14.70
N LEU A 127 19.94 5.00 -15.31
CA LEU A 127 19.21 5.92 -16.18
C LEU A 127 18.58 7.05 -15.37
N ASN A 128 18.03 6.74 -14.19
CA ASN A 128 17.50 7.73 -13.25
C ASN A 128 18.58 8.70 -12.73
N LYS A 129 19.85 8.27 -12.67
CA LYS A 129 20.99 9.15 -12.34
C LYS A 129 21.27 10.20 -13.43
N VAL A 130 20.88 9.94 -14.69
CA VAL A 130 20.88 10.95 -15.75
C VAL A 130 19.72 11.90 -15.51
N SER A 131 18.51 11.37 -15.48
CA SER A 131 17.31 12.04 -14.96
C SER A 131 16.18 11.02 -14.72
N PRO A 132 15.24 11.26 -13.79
CA PRO A 132 14.08 10.39 -13.60
C PRO A 132 13.24 10.20 -14.88
N ASP A 133 13.10 11.25 -15.68
CA ASP A 133 12.34 11.21 -16.94
C ASP A 133 13.04 10.37 -18.00
N PHE A 134 14.37 10.37 -18.04
CA PHE A 134 15.11 9.50 -18.92
C PHE A 134 14.87 8.02 -18.57
N GLY A 135 14.76 7.70 -17.28
CA GLY A 135 14.32 6.38 -16.83
C GLY A 135 12.91 6.04 -17.32
N ASN A 136 11.95 6.97 -17.20
CA ASN A 136 10.58 6.79 -17.69
C ASN A 136 10.50 6.65 -19.21
N GLU A 137 11.29 7.43 -19.96
CA GLU A 137 11.38 7.33 -21.40
C GLU A 137 11.94 5.96 -21.80
N ALA A 138 13.02 5.51 -21.17
CA ALA A 138 13.61 4.20 -21.41
C ALA A 138 12.62 3.06 -21.11
N LEU A 139 11.87 3.14 -20.02
CA LEU A 139 10.83 2.17 -19.68
C LEU A 139 9.72 2.15 -20.74
N THR A 140 9.30 3.31 -21.22
CA THR A 140 8.32 3.42 -22.30
C THR A 140 8.85 2.78 -23.59
N ARG A 141 10.13 3.02 -23.91
CA ARG A 141 10.78 2.38 -25.07
C ARG A 141 10.86 0.86 -24.91
N LEU A 142 11.18 0.37 -23.72
CA LEU A 142 11.21 -1.06 -23.46
C LEU A 142 9.82 -1.68 -23.66
N ALA A 143 8.76 -1.04 -23.15
CA ALA A 143 7.38 -1.51 -23.36
C ALA A 143 7.04 -1.62 -24.86
N ASP A 144 7.41 -0.62 -25.66
CA ASP A 144 7.20 -0.66 -27.11
C ASP A 144 7.98 -1.79 -27.80
N VAL A 145 9.25 -1.97 -27.42
CA VAL A 145 10.11 -3.03 -27.96
C VAL A 145 9.53 -4.40 -27.63
N ILE A 146 9.03 -4.57 -26.41
CA ILE A 146 8.34 -5.79 -25.98
C ILE A 146 7.13 -6.04 -26.87
N SER A 147 6.20 -5.07 -26.96
CA SER A 147 4.98 -5.22 -27.77
C SER A 147 5.28 -5.55 -29.22
N ARG A 148 6.22 -4.81 -29.84
CA ARG A 148 6.63 -5.05 -31.23
C ARG A 148 7.19 -6.46 -31.42
N LYS A 149 8.13 -6.90 -30.59
CA LYS A 149 8.76 -8.24 -30.73
C LYS A 149 7.75 -9.35 -30.52
N VAL A 150 6.83 -9.20 -29.55
CA VAL A 150 5.76 -10.18 -29.31
C VAL A 150 4.79 -10.25 -30.50
N GLU A 151 4.37 -9.10 -31.04
CA GLU A 151 3.46 -9.03 -32.18
C GLU A 151 4.10 -9.54 -33.48
N GLU A 152 5.38 -9.26 -33.70
CA GLU A 152 6.15 -9.81 -34.82
C GLU A 152 6.27 -11.34 -34.71
N GLY A 153 6.54 -11.87 -33.52
CA GLY A 153 6.64 -13.31 -33.29
C GLY A 153 5.31 -14.05 -33.42
N LEU A 154 4.19 -13.44 -33.01
CA LEU A 154 2.86 -14.05 -33.12
C LEU A 154 2.25 -13.99 -34.53
N GLY A 155 2.80 -13.15 -35.43
CA GLY A 155 2.34 -13.05 -36.83
C GLY A 155 1.16 -12.08 -37.04
N GLU A 156 0.63 -12.03 -38.28
CA GLU A 156 -0.34 -11.02 -38.75
C GLU A 156 -1.66 -11.02 -37.96
N ASP A 157 -2.14 -12.19 -37.52
CA ASP A 157 -3.40 -12.30 -36.76
C ASP A 157 -3.33 -11.59 -35.40
N ALA A 158 -2.16 -11.62 -34.75
CA ALA A 158 -1.93 -10.92 -33.49
C ALA A 158 -1.74 -9.42 -33.66
N GLN A 159 -1.18 -8.96 -34.78
CA GLN A 159 -0.99 -7.53 -35.06
C GLN A 159 -2.33 -6.77 -35.16
N GLY A 160 -3.40 -7.43 -35.61
CA GLY A 160 -4.73 -6.83 -35.68
C GLY A 160 -5.47 -6.76 -34.35
N LYS A 161 -5.15 -7.64 -33.39
CA LYS A 161 -5.81 -7.72 -32.07
C LYS A 161 -4.86 -8.20 -30.97
N PRO A 162 -3.77 -7.47 -30.66
CA PRO A 162 -2.75 -7.94 -29.73
C PRO A 162 -3.32 -8.28 -28.34
N GLU A 163 -4.32 -7.50 -27.93
CA GLU A 163 -5.08 -7.62 -26.68
C GLU A 163 -5.79 -8.97 -26.48
N SER A 164 -6.07 -9.74 -27.55
CA SER A 164 -6.68 -11.07 -27.45
C SER A 164 -5.65 -12.18 -27.28
N PHE A 165 -4.36 -11.91 -27.53
CA PHE A 165 -3.28 -12.90 -27.44
C PHE A 165 -2.39 -12.69 -26.21
N TYR A 166 -2.14 -11.44 -25.82
CA TYR A 166 -1.32 -11.14 -24.65
C TYR A 166 -1.76 -9.86 -23.93
N LYS A 167 -1.28 -9.72 -22.70
CA LYS A 167 -1.39 -8.51 -21.88
C LYS A 167 -0.01 -8.16 -21.33
N LEU A 168 0.36 -6.89 -21.48
CA LEU A 168 1.59 -6.32 -20.91
C LEU A 168 1.27 -5.60 -19.61
N TYR A 169 1.97 -5.94 -18.54
CA TYR A 169 1.83 -5.33 -17.23
C TYR A 169 3.14 -4.76 -16.75
N ARG A 170 3.06 -3.70 -15.94
CA ARG A 170 4.14 -3.28 -15.07
C ARG A 170 4.26 -4.26 -13.90
N ALA A 171 5.36 -4.98 -13.78
CA ALA A 171 5.53 -5.98 -12.74
C ALA A 171 6.14 -5.40 -11.45
N ASP A 172 7.09 -4.47 -11.60
CA ASP A 172 7.70 -3.66 -10.55
C ASP A 172 8.25 -2.36 -11.15
N ASN A 173 9.08 -1.61 -10.41
CA ASN A 173 9.64 -0.35 -10.89
C ASN A 173 10.55 -0.49 -12.13
N ASN A 174 11.07 -1.68 -12.45
CA ASN A 174 12.04 -1.89 -13.52
C ASN A 174 11.72 -3.09 -14.45
N SER A 175 10.54 -3.69 -14.30
CA SER A 175 10.19 -4.93 -14.99
C SER A 175 8.78 -4.87 -15.57
N PHE A 176 8.62 -5.51 -16.72
CA PHE A 176 7.35 -5.77 -17.36
C PHE A 176 7.03 -7.26 -17.30
N MET A 177 5.76 -7.60 -17.14
CA MET A 177 5.27 -8.97 -17.24
C MET A 177 4.35 -9.11 -18.44
N ILE A 178 4.59 -10.15 -19.24
CA ILE A 178 3.79 -10.50 -20.40
C ILE A 178 3.00 -11.74 -20.04
N ARG A 179 1.67 -11.64 -20.06
CA ARG A 179 0.77 -12.78 -19.85
C ARG A 179 0.07 -13.12 -21.16
N PHE A 180 0.30 -14.31 -21.67
CA PHE A 180 -0.43 -14.82 -22.83
C PHE A 180 -1.81 -15.32 -22.39
N THR A 181 -2.85 -14.94 -23.13
CA THR A 181 -4.24 -15.36 -22.86
C THR A 181 -4.53 -16.73 -23.45
N GLU A 182 -3.83 -17.10 -24.51
CA GLU A 182 -3.97 -18.36 -25.23
C GLU A 182 -2.67 -19.19 -25.15
N LYS A 183 -2.76 -20.49 -25.48
CA LYS A 183 -1.57 -21.33 -25.60
C LYS A 183 -0.85 -20.99 -26.90
N ILE A 184 0.48 -20.96 -26.86
CA ILE A 184 1.34 -20.80 -28.03
C ILE A 184 2.37 -21.93 -28.10
N PRO A 185 2.98 -22.20 -29.27
CA PRO A 185 4.05 -23.19 -29.38
C PRO A 185 5.22 -22.86 -28.44
N ALA A 186 5.74 -23.85 -27.72
CA ALA A 186 6.86 -23.69 -26.79
C ALA A 186 8.11 -23.12 -27.50
N GLU A 187 8.40 -23.58 -28.73
CA GLU A 187 9.48 -23.03 -29.55
C GLU A 187 9.33 -21.54 -29.82
N LEU A 188 8.11 -21.07 -30.09
CA LEU A 188 7.83 -19.65 -30.28
C LEU A 188 8.02 -18.88 -28.96
N ALA A 189 7.55 -19.43 -27.85
CA ALA A 189 7.71 -18.81 -26.53
C ALA A 189 9.20 -18.64 -26.16
N HIS A 190 10.03 -19.66 -26.41
CA HIS A 190 11.48 -19.58 -26.23
C HIS A 190 12.14 -18.58 -27.19
N SER A 191 11.74 -18.59 -28.46
CA SER A 191 12.23 -17.60 -29.43
C SER A 191 11.88 -16.17 -29.02
N LEU A 192 10.68 -15.94 -28.47
CA LEU A 192 10.28 -14.66 -27.91
C LEU A 192 11.14 -14.28 -26.70
N GLN A 193 11.35 -15.20 -25.75
CA GLN A 193 12.22 -14.97 -24.58
C GLN A 193 13.64 -14.58 -24.99
N GLU A 194 14.23 -15.30 -25.95
CA GLU A 194 15.55 -15.01 -26.49
C GLU A 194 15.58 -13.65 -27.18
N SER A 195 14.59 -13.37 -28.04
CA SER A 195 14.51 -12.10 -28.76
C SER A 195 14.34 -10.90 -27.83
N LEU A 196 13.64 -11.07 -26.70
CA LEU A 196 13.40 -10.02 -25.72
C LEU A 196 14.61 -9.78 -24.82
N SER A 197 15.48 -10.78 -24.66
CA SER A 197 16.74 -10.63 -23.94
C SER A 197 17.74 -9.91 -24.84
N ALA A 198 18.37 -8.85 -24.33
CA ALA A 198 19.37 -8.08 -25.07
C ALA A 198 20.58 -7.81 -24.16
N PRO A 199 21.82 -8.17 -24.54
CA PRO A 199 23.01 -7.75 -23.84
C PRO A 199 23.15 -6.22 -23.76
N ALA A 200 23.95 -5.76 -22.80
CA ALA A 200 24.21 -4.33 -22.61
C ALA A 200 24.86 -3.72 -23.86
N GLY A 201 24.40 -2.53 -24.27
CA GLY A 201 24.90 -1.81 -25.43
C GLY A 201 24.41 -2.34 -26.79
N GLU A 202 23.59 -3.40 -26.82
CA GLU A 202 22.90 -3.79 -28.04
C GLU A 202 21.75 -2.85 -28.32
N ARG A 203 21.59 -2.45 -29.60
CA ARG A 203 20.52 -1.56 -30.00
C ARG A 203 19.16 -2.21 -29.80
N TRP A 204 18.24 -1.51 -29.16
CA TRP A 204 16.87 -1.98 -28.98
C TRP A 204 16.04 -1.89 -30.28
N GLY A 205 16.57 -1.25 -31.33
CA GLY A 205 16.08 -1.21 -32.71
C GLY A 205 16.28 0.15 -33.38
N ASP A 206 15.57 0.39 -34.51
CA ASP A 206 15.49 1.73 -35.14
C ASP A 206 14.88 2.73 -34.15
N GLY A 207 15.70 3.62 -33.56
CA GLY A 207 15.25 4.57 -32.53
C GLY A 207 16.10 4.63 -31.25
N ASP A 208 17.24 3.93 -31.20
CA ASP A 208 18.27 4.02 -30.14
C ASP A 208 18.88 5.42 -29.92
N ASP A 209 18.47 6.37 -30.76
CA ASP A 209 18.67 7.80 -30.67
C ASP A 209 18.50 8.37 -29.25
N VAL A 210 17.63 7.81 -28.40
CA VAL A 210 17.41 8.32 -27.02
C VAL A 210 18.64 8.11 -26.15
N PHE A 211 19.23 6.91 -26.19
CA PHE A 211 20.46 6.57 -25.48
C PHE A 211 21.67 7.25 -26.12
N GLU A 212 21.75 7.25 -27.45
CA GLU A 212 22.81 7.91 -28.21
C GLU A 212 22.83 9.44 -27.98
N LYS A 213 21.68 10.11 -27.98
CA LYS A 213 21.57 11.57 -27.70
C LYS A 213 22.07 11.96 -26.33
N LYS A 214 21.96 11.05 -25.36
CA LYS A 214 22.40 11.27 -23.98
C LYS A 214 23.80 10.73 -23.69
N GLY A 215 24.42 10.05 -24.67
CA GLY A 215 25.74 9.43 -24.49
C GLY A 215 25.75 8.33 -23.43
N VAL A 216 24.62 7.64 -23.26
CA VAL A 216 24.45 6.57 -22.27
C VAL A 216 24.24 5.26 -23.01
N GLU A 217 24.89 4.19 -22.60
CA GLU A 217 24.66 2.87 -23.20
C GLU A 217 23.27 2.32 -22.82
N ALA A 218 22.61 1.63 -23.75
CA ALA A 218 21.38 0.89 -23.44
C ALA A 218 21.67 -0.18 -22.38
N PRO A 219 20.85 -0.31 -21.32
CA PRO A 219 21.06 -1.33 -20.30
C PRO A 219 20.72 -2.73 -20.85
N PRO A 220 21.26 -3.79 -20.21
CA PRO A 220 20.93 -5.16 -20.58
C PRO A 220 19.47 -5.46 -20.23
N VAL A 221 18.72 -5.98 -21.19
CA VAL A 221 17.35 -6.45 -21.00
C VAL A 221 17.39 -7.95 -20.74
N ILE A 222 16.74 -8.39 -19.66
CA ILE A 222 16.71 -9.81 -19.26
C ILE A 222 15.27 -10.28 -19.30
N ALA A 223 14.97 -11.29 -20.13
CA ALA A 223 13.66 -11.92 -20.18
C ALA A 223 13.70 -13.36 -19.61
N ASP A 224 12.87 -13.60 -18.61
CA ASP A 224 12.64 -14.91 -18.01
C ASP A 224 11.23 -15.38 -18.36
N MET A 225 11.04 -16.70 -18.45
CA MET A 225 9.77 -17.32 -18.81
C MET A 225 9.46 -18.47 -17.87
N VAL A 226 8.20 -18.60 -17.49
CA VAL A 226 7.63 -19.76 -16.82
C VAL A 226 6.30 -20.10 -17.50
N SER A 227 5.99 -21.39 -17.68
CA SER A 227 4.66 -21.80 -18.16
C SER A 227 3.67 -21.99 -17.00
N VAL A 228 2.41 -21.65 -17.24
CA VAL A 228 1.32 -21.90 -16.30
C VAL A 228 1.19 -23.40 -16.04
N GLU A 229 1.34 -24.22 -17.08
CA GLU A 229 1.23 -25.67 -17.01
C GLU A 229 2.32 -26.30 -16.13
N GLU A 230 3.58 -25.88 -16.28
CA GLU A 230 4.67 -26.33 -15.38
C GLU A 230 4.42 -25.91 -13.93
N THR A 231 3.92 -24.69 -13.73
CA THR A 231 3.58 -24.20 -12.38
C THR A 231 2.53 -25.10 -11.73
N LEU A 232 1.46 -25.41 -12.47
CA LEU A 232 0.39 -26.29 -11.99
C LEU A 232 0.89 -27.72 -11.76
N ALA A 233 1.76 -28.23 -12.64
CA ALA A 233 2.37 -29.54 -12.52
C ALA A 233 3.38 -29.65 -11.36
N GLY A 234 4.01 -28.55 -10.98
CA GLY A 234 4.91 -28.45 -9.83
C GLY A 234 4.19 -28.35 -8.48
N LEU A 235 2.94 -27.88 -8.45
CA LEU A 235 2.15 -27.82 -7.23
C LEU A 235 1.86 -29.22 -6.67
N PRO A 236 2.05 -29.47 -5.36
CA PRO A 236 1.67 -30.74 -4.77
C PRO A 236 0.18 -31.00 -4.79
N PRO A 237 -0.21 -32.29 -4.88
CA PRO A 237 -1.62 -32.68 -4.98
C PRO A 237 -2.50 -32.08 -3.89
N SER A 238 -1.98 -31.92 -2.67
CA SER A 238 -2.70 -31.33 -1.53
C SER A 238 -3.03 -29.85 -1.69
N LEU A 239 -2.25 -29.09 -2.47
CA LEU A 239 -2.51 -27.68 -2.73
C LEU A 239 -3.43 -27.48 -3.95
N ARG A 240 -3.37 -28.38 -4.94
CA ARG A 240 -4.24 -28.32 -6.15
C ARG A 240 -5.71 -28.47 -5.83
N THR A 241 -6.05 -29.25 -4.80
CA THR A 241 -7.44 -29.47 -4.38
C THR A 241 -7.91 -28.49 -3.32
N SER A 242 -7.04 -27.56 -2.88
CA SER A 242 -7.44 -26.51 -1.95
C SER A 242 -8.26 -25.44 -2.68
N GLY A 243 -9.26 -24.86 -2.03
CA GLY A 243 -10.00 -23.69 -2.57
C GLY A 243 -9.17 -22.40 -2.68
N LYS A 244 -7.84 -22.51 -2.68
CA LYS A 244 -6.85 -21.42 -2.80
C LYS A 244 -5.71 -21.80 -3.75
N ALA A 245 -5.86 -22.87 -4.53
CA ALA A 245 -4.83 -23.38 -5.41
C ALA A 245 -4.30 -22.31 -6.36
N GLU A 246 -5.18 -21.46 -6.88
CA GLU A 246 -4.86 -20.37 -7.82
C GLU A 246 -3.99 -19.31 -7.14
N THR A 247 -4.30 -18.95 -5.89
CA THR A 247 -3.50 -17.97 -5.14
C THR A 247 -2.08 -18.49 -4.91
N TYR A 248 -1.93 -19.77 -4.58
CA TYR A 248 -0.61 -20.39 -4.41
C TYR A 248 0.14 -20.51 -5.74
N ALA A 249 -0.55 -20.88 -6.82
CA ALA A 249 0.03 -20.93 -8.16
C ALA A 249 0.55 -19.55 -8.61
N VAL A 250 -0.24 -18.47 -8.44
CA VAL A 250 0.20 -17.10 -8.76
C VAL A 250 1.43 -16.71 -7.94
N GLY A 251 1.43 -17.03 -6.64
CA GLY A 251 2.57 -16.75 -5.76
C GLY A 251 3.84 -17.47 -6.22
N ALA A 252 3.74 -18.78 -6.45
CA ALA A 252 4.86 -19.60 -6.91
C ALA A 252 5.40 -19.14 -8.28
N LEU A 253 4.51 -18.89 -9.25
CA LEU A 253 4.89 -18.40 -10.58
C LEU A 253 5.67 -17.08 -10.50
N LYS A 254 5.17 -16.12 -9.70
CA LYS A 254 5.87 -14.85 -9.49
C LYS A 254 7.22 -15.05 -8.82
N ASP A 255 7.27 -15.83 -7.74
CA ASP A 255 8.49 -16.06 -6.99
C ASP A 255 9.58 -16.72 -7.84
N VAL A 256 9.22 -17.70 -8.69
CA VAL A 256 10.17 -18.32 -9.63
C VAL A 256 10.70 -17.27 -10.62
N LEU A 257 9.81 -16.53 -11.29
CA LEU A 257 10.22 -15.50 -12.26
C LEU A 257 11.14 -14.45 -11.63
N PHE A 258 10.77 -13.91 -10.46
CA PHE A 258 11.61 -12.92 -9.77
C PHE A 258 12.94 -13.51 -9.29
N THR A 259 12.96 -14.77 -8.84
CA THR A 259 14.19 -15.44 -8.41
C THR A 259 15.16 -15.66 -9.58
N MET A 260 14.65 -16.13 -10.73
CA MET A 260 15.44 -16.28 -11.96
C MET A 260 16.03 -14.94 -12.39
N GLN A 261 15.19 -13.91 -12.39
CA GLN A 261 15.59 -12.56 -12.78
C GLN A 261 16.65 -11.98 -11.84
N ASP A 262 16.51 -12.16 -10.53
CA ASP A 262 17.49 -11.70 -9.55
C ASP A 262 18.83 -12.45 -9.70
N ALA A 263 18.81 -13.75 -9.96
CA ALA A 263 20.01 -14.52 -10.26
C ALA A 263 20.73 -13.97 -11.50
N ARG A 264 20.01 -13.72 -12.60
CA ARG A 264 20.59 -13.15 -13.83
C ARG A 264 21.08 -11.72 -13.66
N LYS A 265 20.38 -10.87 -12.89
CA LYS A 265 20.84 -9.53 -12.53
C LYS A 265 22.19 -9.59 -11.78
N ILE A 266 22.34 -10.54 -10.87
CA ILE A 266 23.58 -10.75 -10.12
C ILE A 266 24.70 -11.13 -11.09
N VAL A 267 24.48 -12.12 -11.97
CA VAL A 267 25.48 -12.53 -12.99
C VAL A 267 25.91 -11.33 -13.84
N SER A 268 24.96 -10.60 -14.41
CA SER A 268 25.22 -9.43 -15.24
C SER A 268 26.02 -8.33 -14.52
N ARG A 269 25.70 -8.04 -13.25
CA ARG A 269 26.45 -7.06 -12.44
C ARG A 269 27.88 -7.51 -12.18
N VAL A 270 28.11 -8.80 -11.95
CA VAL A 270 29.46 -9.31 -11.69
C VAL A 270 30.29 -9.41 -12.96
N ASP A 271 29.72 -9.82 -14.09
CA ASP A 271 30.46 -9.79 -15.37
C ASP A 271 30.98 -8.39 -15.67
N ARG A 272 30.19 -7.35 -15.39
CA ARG A 272 30.64 -5.96 -15.49
C ARG A 272 31.66 -5.55 -14.43
N MET A 273 31.52 -6.04 -13.20
CA MET A 273 32.55 -5.83 -12.17
C MET A 273 33.89 -6.41 -12.65
N ARG A 274 33.90 -7.62 -13.19
CA ARG A 274 35.09 -8.26 -13.77
C ARG A 274 35.67 -7.40 -14.90
N ASP A 275 34.82 -6.93 -15.81
CA ASP A 275 35.25 -6.06 -16.91
C ASP A 275 35.76 -4.69 -16.43
N ALA A 276 35.19 -4.17 -15.34
CA ALA A 276 35.64 -2.95 -14.69
C ALA A 276 36.97 -3.15 -13.96
N ILE A 277 37.18 -4.27 -13.24
CA ILE A 277 38.45 -4.62 -12.59
C ILE A 277 39.56 -4.69 -13.65
N ALA A 278 39.27 -5.28 -14.80
CA ALA A 278 40.23 -5.38 -15.89
C ALA A 278 40.63 -4.01 -16.50
N LYS A 279 39.85 -2.95 -16.24
CA LYS A 279 40.03 -1.62 -16.85
C LYS A 279 40.43 -0.52 -15.85
N ASP A 280 39.84 -0.52 -14.66
CA ASP A 280 39.93 0.53 -13.63
C ASP A 280 39.45 0.01 -12.26
N GLU A 281 40.41 -0.26 -11.36
CA GLU A 281 40.17 -0.79 -10.01
C GLU A 281 39.29 0.13 -9.14
N THR A 282 39.35 1.45 -9.35
CA THR A 282 38.55 2.42 -8.56
C THR A 282 37.09 2.34 -8.96
N LYS A 283 36.80 2.23 -10.26
CA LYS A 283 35.42 2.01 -10.76
C LYS A 283 34.87 0.66 -10.36
N ALA A 284 35.70 -0.38 -10.34
CA ALA A 284 35.29 -1.69 -9.86
C ALA A 284 34.88 -1.67 -8.39
N ARG A 285 35.64 -0.98 -7.55
CA ARG A 285 35.35 -0.81 -6.12
C ARG A 285 34.05 -0.03 -5.90
N ASP A 286 33.86 1.06 -6.65
CA ASP A 286 32.62 1.85 -6.60
C ASP A 286 31.39 1.01 -7.03
N LEU A 287 31.54 0.18 -8.07
CA LEU A 287 30.48 -0.73 -8.54
C LEU A 287 30.17 -1.82 -7.51
N TYR A 288 31.20 -2.38 -6.86
CA TYR A 288 31.02 -3.34 -5.77
C TYR A 288 30.23 -2.73 -4.60
N ASP A 289 30.69 -1.58 -4.08
CA ASP A 289 30.08 -0.93 -2.93
C ASP A 289 28.63 -0.49 -3.21
N LYS A 290 28.35 0.01 -4.43
CA LYS A 290 27.01 0.50 -4.80
C LYS A 290 26.00 -0.59 -5.14
N PHE A 291 26.41 -1.66 -5.84
CA PHE A 291 25.43 -2.58 -6.46
C PHE A 291 25.51 -4.02 -5.97
N LEU A 292 26.70 -4.50 -5.59
CA LEU A 292 26.96 -5.90 -5.29
C LEU A 292 26.99 -6.18 -3.79
N LYS A 293 27.56 -5.28 -2.99
CA LYS A 293 27.65 -5.41 -1.54
C LYS A 293 26.30 -5.69 -0.88
N LYS A 294 25.26 -4.94 -1.24
CA LYS A 294 23.90 -5.14 -0.70
C LYS A 294 23.24 -6.43 -1.20
N SER A 295 23.41 -6.75 -2.48
CA SER A 295 22.78 -7.91 -3.13
C SER A 295 23.41 -9.23 -2.69
N LEU A 296 24.69 -9.20 -2.31
CA LEU A 296 25.48 -10.37 -1.97
C LEU A 296 25.82 -10.48 -0.47
N ALA A 297 25.44 -9.50 0.37
CA ALA A 297 25.71 -9.51 1.82
C ALA A 297 25.19 -10.77 2.54
N GLY A 298 24.11 -11.40 2.03
CA GLY A 298 23.60 -12.66 2.57
C GLY A 298 24.35 -13.91 2.11
N VAL A 299 25.10 -13.81 1.00
CA VAL A 299 25.90 -14.90 0.42
C VAL A 299 27.34 -14.85 0.94
N PHE A 300 27.87 -13.64 1.18
CA PHE A 300 29.20 -13.42 1.70
C PHE A 300 29.14 -12.83 3.12
N VAL A 301 29.02 -13.70 4.11
CA VAL A 301 29.35 -13.34 5.48
C VAL A 301 30.84 -13.62 5.66
N MET A 302 31.74 -12.70 5.32
CA MET A 302 33.11 -12.67 5.87
C MET A 302 33.81 -11.30 5.75
N GLU A 303 34.79 -11.15 6.63
CA GLU A 303 35.54 -9.99 7.13
C GLU A 303 36.07 -8.99 6.10
N THR A 304 36.26 -7.75 6.53
CA THR A 304 36.83 -6.67 5.72
C THR A 304 38.32 -6.86 5.46
N GLY A 305 38.73 -7.08 4.21
CA GLY A 305 40.14 -7.10 3.79
C GLY A 305 40.35 -7.46 2.30
N PRO A 306 41.56 -7.25 1.74
CA PRO A 306 41.89 -7.62 0.35
C PRO A 306 41.72 -9.13 0.06
N GLU A 307 41.99 -9.99 1.05
CA GLU A 307 41.78 -11.45 0.95
C GLU A 307 40.30 -11.81 0.79
N ALA A 308 39.38 -11.03 1.38
CA ALA A 308 37.95 -11.24 1.25
C ALA A 308 37.43 -10.98 -0.17
N ILE A 309 38.07 -10.07 -0.93
CA ILE A 309 37.75 -9.84 -2.35
C ILE A 309 38.09 -11.10 -3.16
N GLN A 310 39.25 -11.72 -2.90
CA GLN A 310 39.69 -12.90 -3.63
C GLN A 310 38.87 -14.15 -3.28
N THR A 311 38.57 -14.38 -1.98
CA THR A 311 37.64 -15.44 -1.55
C THR A 311 36.23 -15.23 -2.09
N SER A 312 35.76 -13.98 -2.16
CA SER A 312 34.48 -13.66 -2.79
C SER A 312 34.47 -13.98 -4.28
N VAL A 313 35.57 -13.70 -5.00
CA VAL A 313 35.72 -14.07 -6.42
C VAL A 313 35.69 -15.59 -6.61
N GLU A 314 36.39 -16.38 -5.78
CA GLU A 314 36.41 -17.85 -5.89
C GLU A 314 35.07 -18.52 -5.55
N THR A 315 34.45 -18.14 -4.43
CA THR A 315 33.10 -18.59 -4.07
C THR A 315 32.08 -18.13 -5.11
N PHE A 316 32.30 -16.99 -5.76
CA PHE A 316 31.47 -16.52 -6.85
C PHE A 316 31.70 -17.27 -8.16
N GLU A 317 32.93 -17.66 -8.52
CA GLU A 317 33.17 -18.52 -9.68
C GLU A 317 32.49 -19.89 -9.50
N GLN A 318 32.42 -20.39 -8.25
CA GLN A 318 31.62 -21.57 -7.92
C GLN A 318 30.11 -21.31 -8.09
N PHE A 319 29.62 -20.14 -7.67
CA PHE A 319 28.22 -19.75 -7.90
C PHE A 319 27.90 -19.54 -9.38
N LYS A 320 28.82 -18.96 -10.16
CA LYS A 320 28.69 -18.79 -11.61
C LYS A 320 28.74 -20.13 -12.33
N ALA A 321 29.61 -21.06 -11.90
CA ALA A 321 29.61 -22.44 -12.39
C ALA A 321 28.30 -23.16 -12.04
N TYR A 322 27.75 -22.92 -10.83
CA TYR A 322 26.42 -23.40 -10.45
C TYR A 322 25.34 -22.81 -11.37
N LEU A 323 25.28 -21.50 -11.58
CA LEU A 323 24.31 -20.87 -12.48
C LEU A 323 24.49 -21.29 -13.96
N ALA A 324 25.73 -21.45 -14.43
CA ALA A 324 26.01 -21.96 -15.76
C ALA A 324 25.63 -23.44 -15.91
N SER A 325 25.71 -24.23 -14.82
CA SER A 325 25.19 -25.60 -14.80
C SER A 325 23.66 -25.63 -14.85
N LEU A 326 22.98 -24.56 -14.42
CA LEU A 326 21.53 -24.42 -14.58
C LEU A 326 21.13 -24.19 -16.06
N ASP A 327 21.97 -23.51 -16.86
CA ASP A 327 21.70 -23.33 -18.30
C ASP A 327 21.92 -24.60 -19.14
N GLN A 328 22.73 -25.56 -18.65
CA GLN A 328 23.06 -26.79 -19.41
C GLN A 328 21.99 -27.89 -19.33
N ASP A 329 21.15 -27.88 -18.28
CA ASP A 329 20.02 -28.78 -18.13
C ASP A 329 18.79 -28.00 -17.60
N PRO A 330 18.02 -27.36 -18.50
CA PRO A 330 16.87 -26.53 -18.13
C PRO A 330 15.84 -27.29 -17.30
N ALA A 331 15.68 -28.60 -17.53
CA ALA A 331 14.74 -29.42 -16.76
C ALA A 331 15.19 -29.60 -15.31
N HIS A 332 16.49 -29.85 -15.10
CA HIS A 332 17.06 -29.94 -13.76
C HIS A 332 17.12 -28.58 -13.04
N ALA A 333 17.44 -27.51 -13.77
CA ALA A 333 17.46 -26.16 -13.26
C ALA A 333 16.08 -25.66 -12.84
N ASN A 334 15.09 -25.87 -13.71
CA ASN A 334 13.71 -25.59 -13.40
C ASN A 334 13.31 -26.44 -12.19
N ALA A 335 13.63 -27.73 -12.13
CA ALA A 335 13.31 -28.56 -10.97
C ALA A 335 13.92 -28.05 -9.65
N GLN A 336 15.19 -27.59 -9.63
CA GLN A 336 15.82 -27.03 -8.42
C GLN A 336 15.30 -25.64 -8.06
N LEU A 337 15.05 -24.77 -9.04
CA LEU A 337 14.43 -23.45 -8.82
C LEU A 337 13.00 -23.62 -8.31
N TRP A 338 12.27 -24.59 -8.87
CA TRP A 338 10.97 -25.01 -8.38
C TRP A 338 11.10 -25.56 -6.97
N GLU A 339 12.03 -26.46 -6.66
CA GLU A 339 12.22 -26.98 -5.30
C GLU A 339 12.59 -25.88 -4.30
N THR A 340 13.37 -24.87 -4.72
CA THR A 340 13.77 -23.74 -3.87
C THR A 340 12.62 -22.75 -3.69
N ALA A 341 11.94 -22.33 -4.76
CA ALA A 341 10.80 -21.43 -4.72
C ALA A 341 9.63 -22.11 -4.01
N TYR A 342 9.35 -23.37 -4.32
CA TYR A 342 8.36 -24.18 -3.64
C TYR A 342 8.77 -24.46 -2.20
N GLY A 343 10.04 -24.70 -1.91
CA GLY A 343 10.59 -24.85 -0.56
C GLY A 343 10.55 -23.56 0.23
N LYS A 344 10.58 -22.39 -0.42
CA LYS A 344 10.39 -21.06 0.17
C LYS A 344 8.91 -20.73 0.35
N VAL A 345 8.03 -21.05 -0.61
CA VAL A 345 6.58 -20.90 -0.47
C VAL A 345 6.06 -21.86 0.58
N LEU A 346 6.44 -23.13 0.53
CA LEU A 346 6.24 -24.08 1.61
C LEU A 346 6.97 -23.64 2.84
N GLY A 347 8.16 -23.07 2.76
CA GLY A 347 8.93 -22.56 3.90
C GLY A 347 8.20 -21.43 4.58
N ASP A 348 7.53 -20.55 3.86
CA ASP A 348 6.74 -19.43 4.36
C ASP A 348 5.38 -19.91 4.83
N LEU A 349 4.75 -20.86 4.13
CA LEU A 349 3.53 -21.52 4.57
C LEU A 349 3.77 -22.38 5.79
N ARG A 350 4.91 -23.07 5.85
CA ARG A 350 5.39 -23.92 6.94
C ARG A 350 6.00 -23.08 8.03
N LEU A 351 6.58 -21.91 7.80
CA LEU A 351 6.95 -20.95 8.84
C LEU A 351 5.69 -20.30 9.39
N ARG A 352 4.65 -20.08 8.58
CA ARG A 352 3.32 -19.73 9.09
C ARG A 352 2.74 -20.89 9.90
N TYR A 353 2.82 -22.13 9.40
CA TYR A 353 2.27 -23.34 10.03
C TYR A 353 3.08 -23.86 11.22
N GLU A 354 4.40 -23.68 11.23
CA GLU A 354 5.38 -24.03 12.28
C GLU A 354 5.66 -22.86 13.19
N SER A 355 5.48 -21.60 12.81
CA SER A 355 5.23 -20.55 13.80
C SER A 355 3.99 -20.93 14.59
N ASP A 356 2.91 -21.34 13.92
CA ASP A 356 1.68 -21.80 14.57
C ASP A 356 1.88 -23.11 15.36
N ARG A 357 2.68 -24.06 14.86
CA ARG A 357 2.89 -25.39 15.48
C ARG A 357 4.09 -25.46 16.44
N GLN A 358 5.16 -24.68 16.28
CA GLN A 358 6.25 -24.52 17.25
C GLN A 358 5.81 -23.61 18.40
N TYR A 359 4.93 -22.63 18.18
CA TYR A 359 4.28 -21.93 19.30
C TYR A 359 3.38 -22.91 20.07
N ALA A 360 2.58 -23.73 19.38
CA ALA A 360 1.79 -24.80 20.01
C ALA A 360 2.64 -25.93 20.64
N LYS A 361 3.78 -26.33 20.05
CA LYS A 361 4.70 -27.34 20.61
C LYS A 361 5.60 -26.80 21.70
N LYS A 362 6.03 -25.53 21.66
CA LYS A 362 6.74 -24.87 22.77
C LYS A 362 5.77 -24.62 23.92
N LEU A 363 4.50 -24.30 23.66
CA LEU A 363 3.45 -24.24 24.67
C LEU A 363 3.12 -25.64 25.21
N GLN A 364 3.00 -26.68 24.38
CA GLN A 364 2.79 -28.06 24.81
C GLN A 364 4.00 -28.67 25.53
N ALA A 365 5.24 -28.38 25.12
CA ALA A 365 6.45 -28.85 25.80
C ALA A 365 6.68 -28.10 27.10
N PHE A 366 6.41 -26.78 27.14
CA PHE A 366 6.42 -25.98 28.37
C PHE A 366 5.31 -26.43 29.34
N VAL A 367 4.12 -26.78 28.84
CA VAL A 367 3.04 -27.38 29.63
C VAL A 367 3.37 -28.81 30.03
N ALA A 368 3.95 -29.65 29.16
CA ALA A 368 4.30 -31.04 29.47
C ALA A 368 5.48 -31.16 30.45
N GLU A 369 6.49 -30.29 30.35
CA GLU A 369 7.63 -30.21 31.28
C GLU A 369 7.17 -29.68 32.65
N LYS A 370 6.23 -28.72 32.66
CA LYS A 370 5.63 -28.18 33.90
C LYS A 370 4.64 -29.18 34.56
N VAL A 371 3.91 -29.96 33.76
CA VAL A 371 3.00 -31.04 34.21
C VAL A 371 3.77 -32.28 34.70
N GLN A 372 4.89 -32.66 34.06
CA GLN A 372 5.75 -33.76 34.52
C GLN A 372 6.49 -33.43 35.82
N ARG A 373 6.86 -32.16 36.04
CA ARG A 373 7.45 -31.71 37.31
C ARG A 373 6.45 -31.67 38.46
N GLU A 374 5.17 -31.47 38.18
CA GLU A 374 4.20 -31.21 39.25
C GLU A 374 3.49 -32.45 39.77
N ARG A 375 3.02 -33.44 38.97
CA ARG A 375 2.19 -34.53 39.53
C ARG A 375 2.24 -35.83 38.72
N GLY A 376 2.87 -36.87 39.26
CA GLY A 376 2.55 -38.24 38.88
C GLY A 376 1.09 -38.54 39.23
N LEU A 377 0.25 -38.78 38.22
CA LEU A 377 -1.00 -39.57 38.19
C LEU A 377 -1.61 -39.47 36.78
N THR A 378 -2.21 -40.56 36.29
CA THR A 378 -2.45 -40.84 34.87
C THR A 378 -3.72 -40.21 34.28
N VAL A 379 -3.60 -39.82 33.00
CA VAL A 379 -4.58 -39.12 32.13
C VAL A 379 -5.87 -39.91 31.83
N ALA A 380 -5.94 -41.18 32.18
CA ALA A 380 -7.03 -42.07 31.77
C ALA A 380 -8.40 -41.76 32.41
N GLU A 381 -8.44 -41.05 33.54
CA GLU A 381 -9.69 -40.79 34.28
C GLU A 381 -10.36 -39.45 33.93
N ARG A 382 -9.77 -38.61 33.07
CA ARG A 382 -10.34 -37.29 32.74
C ARG A 382 -10.82 -37.11 31.30
N ILE A 383 -10.57 -38.07 30.41
CA ILE A 383 -11.01 -37.96 29.00
C ILE A 383 -12.47 -38.45 28.83
N SER A 384 -13.06 -39.11 29.82
CA SER A 384 -14.42 -39.66 29.73
C SER A 384 -15.55 -38.71 30.14
N SER A 385 -15.29 -37.44 30.45
CA SER A 385 -16.33 -36.51 30.94
C SER A 385 -16.61 -35.27 30.08
N VAL A 386 -16.09 -35.17 28.86
CA VAL A 386 -16.52 -34.12 27.92
C VAL A 386 -17.41 -34.75 26.84
N PRO A 387 -18.74 -34.50 26.85
CA PRO A 387 -19.60 -35.00 25.79
C PRO A 387 -19.25 -34.31 24.46
N PRO A 388 -19.29 -35.02 23.32
CA PRO A 388 -19.13 -34.41 22.01
C PRO A 388 -20.35 -33.52 21.75
N GLY A 389 -20.14 -32.20 21.84
CA GLY A 389 -21.21 -31.20 21.77
C GLY A 389 -21.06 -30.00 22.71
N ALA A 390 -19.93 -29.85 23.42
CA ALA A 390 -19.67 -28.64 24.21
C ALA A 390 -19.53 -27.41 23.28
N GLU A 391 -20.59 -26.61 23.22
CA GLU A 391 -20.60 -25.28 22.64
C GLU A 391 -19.46 -24.44 23.25
N LEU A 392 -18.70 -23.76 22.37
CA LEU A 392 -17.81 -22.68 22.77
C LEU A 392 -18.61 -21.71 23.65
N PRO A 393 -18.06 -21.23 24.79
CA PRO A 393 -18.81 -20.43 25.74
C PRO A 393 -19.43 -19.23 25.02
N ALA A 394 -20.76 -19.17 25.08
CA ALA A 394 -21.55 -18.10 24.50
C ALA A 394 -21.05 -16.72 24.95
N ASP A 395 -20.86 -15.85 23.97
CA ASP A 395 -20.88 -14.39 24.00
C ASP A 395 -20.86 -13.75 25.41
N ARG A 396 -19.70 -13.17 25.78
CA ARG A 396 -19.76 -11.90 26.54
C ARG A 396 -20.39 -10.86 25.60
N PRO A 397 -21.18 -9.90 26.11
CA PRO A 397 -22.03 -9.04 25.28
C PRO A 397 -21.30 -8.38 24.11
N ARG A 398 -21.94 -8.36 22.94
CA ARG A 398 -21.66 -7.51 21.78
C ARG A 398 -21.92 -6.02 22.09
N GLU A 399 -21.46 -5.53 23.23
CA GLU A 399 -21.73 -4.14 23.63
C GLU A 399 -20.91 -3.19 22.74
N GLY A 400 -21.61 -2.56 21.79
CA GLY A 400 -21.13 -1.41 21.03
C GLY A 400 -20.48 -1.67 19.68
N PHE A 401 -20.24 -2.92 19.26
CA PHE A 401 -19.75 -3.19 17.89
C PHE A 401 -20.91 -3.46 16.93
N GLU A 402 -21.12 -2.54 15.99
CA GLU A 402 -22.02 -2.72 14.86
C GLU A 402 -21.20 -3.12 13.62
N PRO A 403 -21.40 -4.34 13.07
CA PRO A 403 -20.67 -4.78 11.90
C PRO A 403 -21.06 -3.94 10.68
N PRO A 404 -20.09 -3.44 9.89
CA PRO A 404 -20.37 -2.69 8.68
C PRO A 404 -21.07 -3.58 7.65
N ASN A 405 -22.09 -3.05 6.97
CA ASN A 405 -22.72 -3.73 5.85
C ASN A 405 -21.74 -3.80 4.67
N ARG A 406 -21.36 -5.01 4.24
CA ARG A 406 -20.37 -5.23 3.17
C ARG A 406 -20.73 -4.61 1.83
N ASP A 407 -22.00 -4.37 1.56
CA ASP A 407 -22.44 -3.77 0.30
C ASP A 407 -22.73 -2.26 0.43
N GLU A 408 -22.77 -1.74 1.66
CA GLU A 408 -23.27 -0.37 1.90
C GLU A 408 -22.40 0.48 2.84
N ALA A 409 -21.34 -0.08 3.42
CA ALA A 409 -20.48 0.59 4.40
C ALA A 409 -19.87 1.90 3.87
N THR A 410 -19.59 1.96 2.57
CA THR A 410 -19.08 3.15 1.90
C THR A 410 -19.90 3.49 0.67
N GLU A 411 -19.80 4.73 0.21
CA GLU A 411 -20.45 5.17 -1.03
C GLU A 411 -19.97 4.35 -2.25
N GLY A 412 -18.69 3.96 -2.28
CA GLY A 412 -18.16 3.16 -3.36
C GLY A 412 -18.69 1.73 -3.39
N LEU A 413 -18.92 1.11 -2.22
CA LEU A 413 -19.58 -0.20 -2.15
C LEU A 413 -21.03 -0.12 -2.64
N ARG A 414 -21.76 0.93 -2.25
CA ARG A 414 -23.11 1.20 -2.79
C ARG A 414 -23.09 1.41 -4.30
N ALA A 415 -22.08 2.14 -4.81
CA ALA A 415 -21.90 2.33 -6.25
C ALA A 415 -21.61 1.00 -6.96
N PHE A 416 -20.78 0.13 -6.40
CA PHE A 416 -20.54 -1.21 -6.94
C PHE A 416 -21.80 -2.06 -6.97
N ALA A 417 -22.56 -2.11 -5.88
CA ALA A 417 -23.81 -2.86 -5.82
C ALA A 417 -24.78 -2.38 -6.90
N ARG A 418 -25.01 -1.06 -6.99
CA ARG A 418 -25.88 -0.45 -8.02
C ARG A 418 -25.43 -0.76 -9.43
N LEU A 419 -24.13 -0.59 -9.74
CA LEU A 419 -23.61 -0.80 -11.10
C LEU A 419 -23.60 -2.29 -11.50
N ARG A 420 -23.40 -3.21 -10.55
CA ARG A 420 -23.58 -4.65 -10.80
C ARG A 420 -25.02 -4.97 -11.18
N THR A 421 -25.98 -4.41 -10.45
CA THR A 421 -27.41 -4.56 -10.78
C THR A 421 -27.74 -3.94 -12.14
N GLU A 422 -27.23 -2.74 -12.45
CA GLU A 422 -27.42 -2.08 -13.75
C GLU A 422 -26.86 -2.92 -14.91
N ALA A 423 -25.64 -3.43 -14.78
CA ALA A 423 -25.02 -4.30 -15.77
C ALA A 423 -25.77 -5.63 -15.94
N GLY A 424 -26.22 -6.23 -14.84
CA GLY A 424 -27.05 -7.44 -14.88
C GLY A 424 -28.39 -7.21 -15.60
N LEU A 425 -29.12 -6.16 -15.25
CA LEU A 425 -30.38 -5.80 -15.89
C LEU A 425 -30.21 -5.50 -17.39
N ALA A 426 -29.12 -4.82 -17.77
CA ALA A 426 -28.84 -4.53 -19.17
C ALA A 426 -28.59 -5.80 -19.99
N ARG A 427 -27.84 -6.78 -19.43
CA ARG A 427 -27.66 -8.12 -20.03
C ARG A 427 -28.96 -8.88 -20.14
N ASP A 428 -29.74 -8.94 -19.06
CA ASP A 428 -31.03 -9.64 -19.05
C ASP A 428 -32.00 -9.07 -20.10
N ASN A 429 -32.01 -7.74 -20.27
CA ASN A 429 -32.84 -7.09 -21.28
C ASN A 429 -32.39 -7.43 -22.70
N LEU A 430 -31.07 -7.46 -22.95
CA LEU A 430 -30.51 -7.90 -24.23
C LEU A 430 -30.88 -9.36 -24.54
N GLU A 431 -30.73 -10.26 -23.57
CA GLU A 431 -31.08 -11.67 -23.72
C GLU A 431 -32.58 -11.86 -23.99
N LYS A 432 -33.44 -11.14 -23.27
CA LYS A 432 -34.89 -11.15 -23.50
C LYS A 432 -35.24 -10.64 -24.90
N ALA A 433 -34.64 -9.54 -25.35
CA ALA A 433 -34.87 -8.99 -26.68
C ALA A 433 -34.46 -9.98 -27.78
N ARG A 434 -33.30 -10.65 -27.62
CA ARG A 434 -32.86 -11.72 -28.53
C ARG A 434 -33.82 -12.90 -28.53
N ALA A 435 -34.27 -13.35 -27.36
CA ALA A 435 -35.23 -14.46 -27.23
C ALA A 435 -36.61 -14.13 -27.84
N GLN A 436 -37.01 -12.86 -27.82
CA GLN A 436 -38.28 -12.38 -28.38
C GLN A 436 -38.20 -12.02 -29.87
N GLY A 437 -37.01 -12.12 -30.50
CA GLY A 437 -36.82 -11.77 -31.90
C GLY A 437 -36.99 -10.27 -32.17
N ALA A 438 -36.53 -9.42 -31.25
CA ALA A 438 -36.55 -7.96 -31.42
C ALA A 438 -35.80 -7.52 -32.70
N PRO A 439 -36.14 -6.38 -33.30
CA PRO A 439 -35.43 -5.83 -34.45
C PRO A 439 -33.93 -5.66 -34.20
N ASN A 440 -33.11 -5.83 -35.25
CA ASN A 440 -31.65 -5.75 -35.15
C ASN A 440 -31.16 -4.40 -34.57
N ASP A 441 -31.81 -3.29 -34.90
CA ASP A 441 -31.45 -1.97 -34.40
C ASP A 441 -31.71 -1.84 -32.88
N GLU A 442 -32.78 -2.47 -32.38
CA GLU A 442 -33.08 -2.53 -30.95
C GLU A 442 -32.07 -3.42 -30.22
N ILE A 443 -31.72 -4.58 -30.81
CA ILE A 443 -30.66 -5.45 -30.28
C ILE A 443 -29.34 -4.69 -30.21
N ALA A 444 -28.92 -3.99 -31.27
CA ALA A 444 -27.67 -3.24 -31.31
C ALA A 444 -27.61 -2.14 -30.23
N ARG A 445 -28.73 -1.43 -30.01
CA ARG A 445 -28.85 -0.42 -28.95
C ARG A 445 -28.75 -1.06 -27.55
N LEU A 446 -29.42 -2.19 -27.32
CA LEU A 446 -29.35 -2.91 -26.04
C LEU A 446 -27.95 -3.49 -25.79
N GLU A 447 -27.28 -3.99 -26.83
CA GLU A 447 -25.89 -4.43 -26.74
C GLU A 447 -24.96 -3.29 -26.32
N GLN A 448 -25.12 -2.11 -26.92
CA GLN A 448 -24.32 -0.95 -26.53
C GLN A 448 -24.64 -0.48 -25.11
N ALA A 449 -25.91 -0.48 -24.71
CA ALA A 449 -26.31 -0.16 -23.34
C ALA A 449 -25.69 -1.13 -22.32
N ALA A 450 -25.68 -2.44 -22.63
CA ALA A 450 -25.01 -3.45 -21.82
C ALA A 450 -23.49 -3.23 -21.74
N ARG A 451 -22.82 -2.90 -22.86
CA ARG A 451 -21.40 -2.54 -22.87
C ARG A 451 -21.10 -1.30 -22.02
N ILE A 452 -21.93 -0.26 -22.11
CA ILE A 452 -21.77 0.96 -21.30
C ILE A 452 -21.93 0.63 -19.81
N ALA A 453 -22.94 -0.14 -19.43
CA ALA A 453 -23.17 -0.54 -18.05
C ALA A 453 -22.00 -1.37 -17.48
N GLU A 454 -21.46 -2.30 -18.26
CA GLU A 454 -20.25 -3.05 -17.90
C GLU A 454 -19.03 -2.14 -17.74
N LYS A 455 -18.81 -1.23 -18.69
CA LYS A 455 -17.68 -0.28 -18.64
C LYS A 455 -17.76 0.68 -17.46
N LYS A 456 -18.97 1.10 -17.03
CA LYS A 456 -19.15 1.86 -15.78
C LYS A 456 -18.67 1.06 -14.57
N LEU A 457 -19.05 -0.22 -14.50
CA LEU A 457 -18.60 -1.11 -13.42
C LEU A 457 -17.08 -1.31 -13.45
N ASP A 458 -16.51 -1.52 -14.63
CA ASP A 458 -15.06 -1.71 -14.79
C ASP A 458 -14.26 -0.43 -14.47
N ARG A 459 -14.78 0.75 -14.83
CA ARG A 459 -14.20 2.02 -14.40
C ARG A 459 -14.17 2.13 -12.89
N GLU A 460 -15.29 1.85 -12.20
CA GLU A 460 -15.30 1.91 -10.74
C GLU A 460 -14.36 0.86 -10.12
N ARG A 461 -14.22 -0.33 -10.72
CA ARG A 461 -13.26 -1.35 -10.28
C ARG A 461 -11.81 -0.91 -10.45
N ALA A 462 -11.53 -0.14 -11.49
CA ALA A 462 -10.21 0.44 -11.73
C ALA A 462 -9.92 1.64 -10.81
N LYS A 463 -10.98 2.36 -10.40
CA LYS A 463 -10.89 3.55 -9.56
C LYS A 463 -10.82 3.23 -8.07
N ARG A 464 -11.51 2.18 -7.62
CA ARG A 464 -11.75 1.91 -6.20
C ARG A 464 -11.27 0.54 -5.78
N ASP A 465 -10.87 0.45 -4.52
CA ASP A 465 -10.63 -0.82 -3.85
C ASP A 465 -11.93 -1.61 -3.71
N GLN A 466 -11.96 -2.85 -4.16
CA GLN A 466 -13.19 -3.66 -4.19
C GLN A 466 -13.65 -4.08 -2.79
N ALA A 467 -12.72 -4.17 -1.82
CA ALA A 467 -13.05 -4.60 -0.46
C ALA A 467 -13.68 -3.48 0.38
N THR A 468 -13.21 -2.25 0.21
CA THR A 468 -13.65 -1.09 1.01
C THR A 468 -14.52 -0.11 0.23
N GLY A 469 -14.50 -0.13 -1.10
CA GLY A 469 -15.13 0.89 -1.96
C GLY A 469 -14.42 2.25 -1.96
N LEU A 470 -13.32 2.40 -1.22
CA LEU A 470 -12.55 3.65 -1.20
C LEU A 470 -11.77 3.83 -2.51
N GLU A 471 -11.50 5.07 -2.88
CA GLU A 471 -10.69 5.36 -4.07
C GLU A 471 -9.24 4.87 -3.87
N LEU A 472 -8.59 4.44 -4.94
CA LEU A 472 -7.21 3.97 -4.90
C LEU A 472 -6.22 5.15 -4.89
N ARG A 473 -4.94 4.84 -4.66
CA ARG A 473 -3.84 5.80 -4.71
C ARG A 473 -3.80 6.63 -6.00
N GLY A 474 -4.07 6.05 -7.17
CA GLY A 474 -4.03 6.78 -8.45
C GLY A 474 -4.99 7.99 -8.48
N PRO A 475 -6.30 7.78 -8.27
CA PRO A 475 -7.28 8.87 -8.12
C PRO A 475 -6.92 9.92 -7.07
N MET A 476 -6.30 9.51 -5.96
CA MET A 476 -5.81 10.44 -4.93
C MET A 476 -4.80 11.44 -5.50
N PHE A 477 -3.77 10.96 -6.20
CA PHE A 477 -2.76 11.83 -6.82
C PHE A 477 -3.37 12.78 -7.84
N LYS A 478 -4.23 12.27 -8.74
CA LYS A 478 -4.93 13.10 -9.72
C LYS A 478 -5.74 14.23 -9.08
N ARG A 479 -6.41 13.97 -7.95
CA ARG A 479 -7.18 14.99 -7.21
C ARG A 479 -6.25 16.05 -6.60
N MET A 480 -5.14 15.64 -5.98
CA MET A 480 -4.16 16.59 -5.43
C MET A 480 -3.56 17.47 -6.53
N GLU A 481 -3.12 16.86 -7.64
CA GLU A 481 -2.56 17.56 -8.79
C GLU A 481 -3.56 18.57 -9.38
N SER A 482 -4.81 18.14 -9.59
CA SER A 482 -5.88 19.04 -10.10
C SER A 482 -6.16 20.21 -9.16
N ALA A 483 -6.15 19.98 -7.84
CA ALA A 483 -6.34 21.06 -6.88
C ALA A 483 -5.10 21.97 -6.76
N MET A 484 -3.90 21.47 -7.06
CA MET A 484 -2.68 22.29 -7.17
C MET A 484 -2.60 23.12 -8.46
N GLU A 485 -3.40 22.80 -9.48
CA GLU A 485 -3.53 23.63 -10.69
C GLU A 485 -4.25 24.95 -10.42
N ASP A 486 -5.14 24.96 -9.42
CA ASP A 486 -5.90 26.14 -9.03
C ASP A 486 -5.17 26.90 -7.89
N PRO A 487 -4.60 28.09 -8.15
CA PRO A 487 -3.91 28.87 -7.12
C PRO A 487 -4.86 29.34 -6.00
N SER A 488 -6.18 29.37 -6.26
CA SER A 488 -7.18 29.71 -5.25
C SER A 488 -7.43 28.58 -4.25
N LYS A 489 -6.86 27.39 -4.47
CA LYS A 489 -7.02 26.23 -3.59
C LYS A 489 -5.78 25.96 -2.77
N ARG A 490 -5.97 25.26 -1.65
CA ARG A 490 -4.94 24.69 -0.78
C ARG A 490 -5.22 23.19 -0.66
N VAL A 491 -4.16 22.38 -0.65
CA VAL A 491 -4.27 20.92 -0.58
C VAL A 491 -3.53 20.39 0.64
N ALA A 492 -4.20 19.50 1.38
CA ALA A 492 -3.60 18.73 2.47
C ALA A 492 -3.77 17.24 2.26
N MET A 493 -2.83 16.49 2.82
CA MET A 493 -2.89 15.04 2.96
C MET A 493 -2.98 14.67 4.43
N VAL A 494 -3.89 13.76 4.73
CA VAL A 494 -3.99 13.04 5.99
C VAL A 494 -3.58 11.60 5.71
N SER A 495 -2.38 11.20 6.11
CA SER A 495 -1.95 9.79 6.06
C SER A 495 -2.46 9.06 7.29
N ILE A 496 -3.04 7.88 7.10
CA ILE A 496 -3.66 7.09 8.16
C ILE A 496 -3.15 5.65 8.07
N ASP A 497 -2.66 5.10 9.17
CA ASP A 497 -2.24 3.70 9.28
C ASP A 497 -3.06 2.99 10.34
N MET A 498 -3.68 1.87 9.97
CA MET A 498 -4.43 1.05 10.90
C MET A 498 -3.51 0.14 11.70
N GLY A 499 -3.27 0.53 12.95
CA GLY A 499 -2.53 -0.28 13.90
C GLY A 499 -3.16 -1.66 14.11
N PHE A 500 -2.29 -2.66 14.28
CA PHE A 500 -2.67 -4.05 14.60
C PHE A 500 -3.37 -4.84 13.47
N LEU A 501 -3.35 -4.44 12.20
CA LEU A 501 -3.92 -5.29 11.13
C LEU A 501 -3.38 -6.72 11.15
N LYS A 502 -2.06 -6.88 11.31
CA LYS A 502 -1.43 -8.21 11.44
C LYS A 502 -1.96 -9.03 12.61
N TYR A 503 -2.36 -8.39 13.72
CA TYR A 503 -2.98 -9.08 14.84
C TYR A 503 -4.38 -9.60 14.47
N PHE A 504 -5.19 -8.76 13.82
CA PHE A 504 -6.49 -9.16 13.31
C PHE A 504 -6.36 -10.32 12.31
N ASP A 505 -5.42 -10.25 11.37
CA ASP A 505 -5.22 -11.31 10.37
C ASP A 505 -4.65 -12.62 10.96
N GLN A 506 -3.60 -12.52 11.78
CA GLN A 506 -2.84 -13.70 12.20
C GLN A 506 -3.41 -14.39 13.43
N VAL A 507 -4.06 -13.64 14.32
CA VAL A 507 -4.67 -14.15 15.55
C VAL A 507 -6.19 -14.21 15.39
N GLY A 508 -6.82 -13.16 14.86
CA GLY A 508 -8.26 -13.15 14.57
C GLY A 508 -8.65 -13.88 13.27
N GLY A 509 -7.68 -14.22 12.41
CA GLY A 509 -7.98 -14.77 11.09
C GLY A 509 -8.34 -13.69 10.08
N ARG A 510 -8.19 -14.02 8.78
CA ARG A 510 -8.39 -13.06 7.67
C ARG A 510 -9.75 -12.38 7.69
N GLU A 511 -10.84 -13.09 8.03
CA GLU A 511 -12.17 -12.48 8.08
C GLU A 511 -12.26 -11.38 9.15
N THR A 512 -11.55 -11.53 10.26
CA THR A 512 -11.44 -10.50 11.31
C THR A 512 -10.63 -9.30 10.83
N GLY A 513 -9.55 -9.52 10.08
CA GLY A 513 -8.79 -8.44 9.42
C GLY A 513 -9.59 -7.69 8.37
N ASP A 514 -10.28 -8.41 7.49
CA ASP A 514 -11.18 -7.84 6.48
C ASP A 514 -12.31 -7.03 7.13
N LEU A 515 -12.88 -7.52 8.24
CA LEU A 515 -13.88 -6.80 9.03
C LEU A 515 -13.31 -5.51 9.66
N ALA A 516 -12.09 -5.56 10.20
CA ALA A 516 -11.43 -4.38 10.76
C ALA A 516 -11.15 -3.31 9.69
N ILE A 517 -10.64 -3.72 8.52
CA ILE A 517 -10.42 -2.84 7.36
C ILE A 517 -11.72 -2.18 6.91
N LEU A 518 -12.79 -2.96 6.77
CA LEU A 518 -14.08 -2.46 6.34
C LEU A 518 -14.68 -1.49 7.36
N LYS A 519 -14.53 -1.79 8.66
CA LYS A 519 -14.97 -0.90 9.73
C LYS A 519 -14.18 0.41 9.71
N ALA A 520 -12.85 0.37 9.52
CA ALA A 520 -12.04 1.58 9.37
C ALA A 520 -12.53 2.43 8.19
N ALA A 521 -12.77 1.82 7.03
CA ALA A 521 -13.29 2.50 5.84
C ALA A 521 -14.64 3.17 6.08
N GLU A 522 -15.56 2.50 6.79
CA GLU A 522 -16.84 3.07 7.21
C GLU A 522 -16.63 4.32 8.09
N LEU A 523 -15.77 4.24 9.11
CA LEU A 523 -15.51 5.37 10.01
C LEU A 523 -14.94 6.57 9.26
N PHE A 524 -14.03 6.35 8.32
CA PHE A 524 -13.47 7.41 7.48
C PHE A 524 -14.53 8.09 6.62
N GLN A 525 -15.42 7.30 6.03
CA GLN A 525 -16.55 7.81 5.25
C GLN A 525 -17.49 8.66 6.11
N GLN A 526 -17.79 8.21 7.34
CA GLN A 526 -18.63 8.97 8.27
C GLN A 526 -18.00 10.31 8.64
N VAL A 527 -16.69 10.34 8.94
CA VAL A 527 -15.97 11.58 9.24
C VAL A 527 -16.00 12.54 8.04
N ARG A 528 -15.78 12.03 6.82
CA ARG A 528 -15.96 12.80 5.60
C ARG A 528 -17.36 13.40 5.50
N ASP A 529 -18.40 12.57 5.62
CA ASP A 529 -19.78 13.01 5.43
C ASP A 529 -20.22 14.04 6.48
N GLU A 530 -19.70 13.93 7.70
CA GLU A 530 -19.92 14.93 8.76
C GLU A 530 -19.21 16.25 8.45
N LEU A 531 -17.94 16.22 8.01
CA LEU A 531 -17.15 17.42 7.75
C LEU A 531 -17.47 18.10 6.42
N SER A 532 -17.97 17.36 5.42
CA SER A 532 -18.46 17.95 4.18
C SER A 532 -19.69 18.82 4.39
N LYS A 533 -20.52 18.54 5.42
CA LYS A 533 -21.61 19.43 5.84
C LYS A 533 -21.09 20.75 6.42
N ASP A 534 -19.88 20.74 6.96
CA ASP A 534 -19.18 21.91 7.49
C ASP A 534 -18.40 22.66 6.37
N GLY A 535 -18.62 22.30 5.10
CA GLY A 535 -18.00 22.93 3.94
C GLY A 535 -16.54 22.54 3.70
N ILE A 536 -16.09 21.41 4.25
CA ILE A 536 -14.74 20.88 4.00
C ILE A 536 -14.82 19.87 2.85
N GLU A 537 -14.20 20.24 1.71
CA GLU A 537 -14.06 19.32 0.59
C GLU A 537 -12.98 18.28 0.93
N MET A 538 -13.38 17.02 1.04
CA MET A 538 -12.44 15.94 1.30
C MET A 538 -12.87 14.63 0.66
N SER A 539 -11.89 13.74 0.50
CA SER A 539 -12.12 12.41 -0.03
C SER A 539 -11.20 11.40 0.62
N VAL A 540 -11.69 10.16 0.70
CA VAL A 540 -11.03 9.06 1.41
C VAL A 540 -10.53 8.02 0.42
N HIS A 541 -9.31 7.55 0.67
CA HIS A 541 -8.55 6.67 -0.20
C HIS A 541 -8.00 5.48 0.57
N ARG A 542 -7.82 4.34 -0.11
CA ARG A 542 -7.04 3.20 0.40
C ARG A 542 -5.73 3.11 -0.38
N LEU A 543 -4.61 3.22 0.32
CA LEU A 543 -3.28 3.27 -0.28
C LEU A 543 -2.70 1.86 -0.46
N GLY A 544 -3.00 0.96 0.48
CA GLY A 544 -2.65 -0.46 0.43
C GLY A 544 -2.61 -1.09 1.82
N GLY A 545 -2.96 -2.36 1.95
CA GLY A 545 -2.91 -3.05 3.26
C GLY A 545 -3.77 -2.36 4.33
N ASP A 546 -3.11 -1.88 5.39
CA ASP A 546 -3.59 -1.08 6.52
C ASP A 546 -3.46 0.45 6.32
N GLU A 547 -2.95 0.91 5.18
CA GLU A 547 -2.73 2.32 4.90
C GLU A 547 -3.91 2.95 4.14
N PHE A 548 -4.35 4.09 4.65
CA PHE A 548 -5.44 4.92 4.13
C PHE A 548 -4.99 6.38 4.02
N GLY A 549 -5.74 7.15 3.23
CA GLY A 549 -5.46 8.56 3.03
C GLY A 549 -6.73 9.40 2.99
N MET A 550 -6.65 10.65 3.43
CA MET A 550 -7.65 11.65 3.08
C MET A 550 -6.99 12.84 2.39
N THR A 551 -7.51 13.25 1.25
CA THR A 551 -7.11 14.51 0.62
C THR A 551 -8.14 15.57 0.97
N VAL A 552 -7.68 16.70 1.51
CA VAL A 552 -8.51 17.82 1.92
C VAL A 552 -8.18 19.00 1.02
N VAL A 553 -9.20 19.57 0.40
CA VAL A 553 -9.09 20.75 -0.45
C VAL A 553 -9.81 21.90 0.25
N GLY A 554 -9.10 23.02 0.40
CA GLY A 554 -9.65 24.25 0.97
C GLY A 554 -9.38 25.44 0.06
N GLU A 555 -10.05 26.57 0.30
CA GLU A 555 -9.70 27.82 -0.38
C GLU A 555 -8.42 28.42 0.23
N SER A 556 -7.51 28.90 -0.60
CA SER A 556 -6.30 29.65 -0.21
C SER A 556 -6.63 30.93 0.55
N SER A 557 -7.82 31.49 0.35
CA SER A 557 -8.32 32.66 1.09
C SER A 557 -8.63 32.35 2.57
N VAL A 558 -8.80 31.08 2.94
CA VAL A 558 -8.96 30.68 4.34
C VAL A 558 -7.62 30.87 5.05
N PRO A 559 -7.58 31.58 6.20
CA PRO A 559 -6.37 31.72 6.99
C PRO A 559 -5.72 30.38 7.27
N VAL A 560 -4.39 30.31 7.19
CA VAL A 560 -3.63 29.07 7.37
C VAL A 560 -3.95 28.40 8.71
N GLU A 561 -4.11 29.18 9.77
CA GLU A 561 -4.49 28.67 11.10
C GLU A 561 -5.89 28.07 11.14
N ASP A 562 -6.85 28.64 10.43
CA ASP A 562 -8.19 28.08 10.34
C ASP A 562 -8.17 26.76 9.55
N PHE A 563 -7.34 26.68 8.50
CA PHE A 563 -7.14 25.44 7.76
C PHE A 563 -6.46 24.36 8.62
N ARG A 564 -5.43 24.72 9.39
CA ARG A 564 -4.79 23.82 10.39
C ARG A 564 -5.78 23.36 11.46
N LYS A 565 -6.65 24.25 11.93
CA LYS A 565 -7.73 23.90 12.87
C LYS A 565 -8.68 22.86 12.27
N ARG A 566 -9.03 22.98 10.98
CA ARG A 566 -9.84 21.97 10.26
C ARG A 566 -9.12 20.62 10.18
N LEU A 567 -7.81 20.60 9.92
CA LEU A 567 -7.04 19.35 9.92
C LEU A 567 -7.03 18.69 11.30
N ARG A 568 -6.83 19.46 12.37
CA ARG A 568 -6.93 18.95 13.76
C ARG A 568 -8.33 18.43 14.09
N GLU A 569 -9.37 19.06 13.57
CA GLU A 569 -10.74 18.58 13.76
C GLU A 569 -10.99 17.23 13.05
N ILE A 570 -10.37 16.99 11.88
CA ILE A 570 -10.40 15.67 11.23
C ILE A 570 -9.80 14.61 12.16
N GLU A 571 -8.58 14.86 12.66
CA GLU A 571 -7.90 13.95 13.59
C GLU A 571 -8.74 13.67 14.83
N ALA A 572 -9.29 14.71 15.45
CA ALA A 572 -10.14 14.59 16.63
C ALA A 572 -11.42 13.79 16.34
N ARG A 573 -12.07 13.99 15.19
CA ARG A 573 -13.25 13.20 14.79
C ARG A 573 -12.91 11.74 14.54
N LEU A 574 -11.78 11.46 13.88
CA LEU A 574 -11.30 10.10 13.68
C LEU A 574 -11.09 9.39 15.02
N GLN A 575 -10.38 10.03 15.95
CA GLN A 575 -10.16 9.47 17.30
C GLN A 575 -11.47 9.21 18.05
N ARG A 576 -12.41 10.17 18.04
CA ARG A 576 -13.74 9.98 18.66
C ARG A 576 -14.49 8.79 18.05
N LYS A 577 -14.50 8.69 16.72
CA LYS A 577 -15.16 7.59 16.00
C LYS A 577 -14.58 6.24 16.35
N MET A 578 -13.25 6.12 16.44
CA MET A 578 -12.58 4.89 16.88
C MET A 578 -12.95 4.50 18.32
N GLN A 579 -13.02 5.46 19.24
CA GLN A 579 -13.40 5.19 20.62
C GLN A 579 -14.83 4.65 20.72
N THR A 580 -15.72 5.11 19.84
CA THR A 580 -17.13 4.70 19.80
C THR A 580 -17.41 3.49 18.89
N SER A 581 -16.45 3.01 18.09
CA SER A 581 -16.72 1.98 17.07
C SER A 581 -16.91 0.57 17.62
N GLY A 582 -16.66 0.38 18.91
CA GLY A 582 -16.61 -0.94 19.53
C GLY A 582 -15.35 -1.73 19.18
N ARG A 583 -15.21 -2.89 19.83
CA ARG A 583 -14.09 -3.81 19.63
C ARG A 583 -14.38 -4.77 18.48
N ILE A 584 -13.39 -5.02 17.63
CA ILE A 584 -13.54 -5.99 16.53
C ILE A 584 -13.74 -7.39 17.13
N PRO A 585 -14.86 -8.09 16.84
CA PRO A 585 -15.13 -9.41 17.38
C PRO A 585 -14.42 -10.50 16.57
N ALA A 586 -14.18 -11.64 17.24
CA ALA A 586 -13.66 -12.84 16.60
C ALA A 586 -14.56 -13.31 15.45
N GLN A 587 -13.98 -13.60 14.28
CA GLN A 587 -14.68 -14.25 13.16
C GLN A 587 -14.35 -15.75 13.07
N ALA A 588 -14.99 -16.45 12.13
CA ALA A 588 -14.67 -17.84 11.84
C ALA A 588 -13.18 -17.96 11.45
N GLY A 589 -12.47 -18.88 12.10
CA GLY A 589 -11.02 -19.04 11.91
C GLY A 589 -10.13 -18.21 12.85
N SER A 590 -10.71 -17.46 13.79
CA SER A 590 -9.94 -16.88 14.91
C SER A 590 -9.25 -17.97 15.72
N LYS A 591 -7.98 -17.75 16.08
CA LYS A 591 -7.22 -18.67 16.93
C LYS A 591 -7.67 -18.56 18.39
N PRO A 592 -7.57 -19.65 19.17
CA PRO A 592 -7.68 -19.57 20.63
C PRO A 592 -6.70 -18.52 21.16
N GLY A 593 -7.21 -17.54 21.91
CA GLY A 593 -6.42 -16.41 22.42
C GLY A 593 -6.54 -15.10 21.63
N TYR A 594 -7.40 -15.02 20.60
CA TYR A 594 -7.79 -13.72 20.07
C TYR A 594 -8.58 -12.92 21.12
N TYR A 595 -8.19 -11.66 21.32
CA TYR A 595 -8.85 -10.71 22.18
C TYR A 595 -9.42 -9.59 21.33
N ALA A 596 -10.74 -9.43 21.39
CA ALA A 596 -11.42 -8.32 20.73
C ALA A 596 -10.79 -6.99 21.19
N THR A 597 -10.36 -6.18 20.24
CA THR A 597 -9.69 -4.91 20.48
C THR A 597 -10.24 -3.82 19.56
N ASN A 598 -10.11 -2.57 19.98
CA ASN A 598 -10.55 -1.43 19.18
C ASN A 598 -9.61 -1.24 17.99
N ILE A 599 -10.13 -0.58 16.95
CA ILE A 599 -9.28 -0.05 15.88
C ILE A 599 -8.35 0.99 16.49
N ASN A 600 -7.06 0.92 16.16
CA ASN A 600 -6.07 1.93 16.47
C ASN A 600 -5.60 2.56 15.16
N LEU A 601 -5.48 3.89 15.12
CA LEU A 601 -5.05 4.63 13.93
C LEU A 601 -3.86 5.50 14.30
N GLY A 602 -2.78 5.38 13.53
CA GLY A 602 -1.80 6.45 13.38
C GLY A 602 -2.35 7.45 12.38
N VAL A 603 -2.28 8.74 12.68
CA VAL A 603 -2.74 9.79 11.77
C VAL A 603 -1.66 10.85 11.67
N GLY A 604 -1.17 11.13 10.46
CA GLY A 604 -0.24 12.21 10.19
C GLY A 604 -0.84 13.17 9.17
N THR A 605 -0.62 14.46 9.36
CA THR A 605 -1.16 15.49 8.47
C THR A 605 -0.05 16.40 7.95
N HIS A 606 -0.16 16.78 6.69
CA HIS A 606 0.68 17.80 6.10
C HIS A 606 -0.12 18.56 5.03
N PHE A 607 0.25 19.81 4.75
CA PHE A 607 -0.37 20.61 3.70
C PHE A 607 0.66 21.50 3.02
N PHE A 608 0.40 21.83 1.77
CA PHE A 608 1.15 22.83 1.03
C PHE A 608 0.34 24.12 0.92
N GLU A 609 1.02 25.26 1.02
CA GLU A 609 0.46 26.52 0.55
C GLU A 609 0.60 26.59 -0.97
N ASN A 610 -0.38 27.19 -1.67
CA ASN A 610 -0.27 27.48 -3.11
C ASN A 610 0.11 28.95 -3.30
N GLY A 611 0.79 29.28 -4.41
CA GLY A 611 1.20 30.64 -4.78
C GLY A 611 2.68 30.96 -4.50
N THR A 612 3.02 32.23 -4.32
CA THR A 612 4.42 32.70 -4.18
C THR A 612 5.13 32.14 -2.95
N ALA A 613 4.40 31.78 -1.90
CA ALA A 613 4.95 31.10 -0.73
C ALA A 613 5.39 29.67 -1.08
N ALA A 614 4.60 28.96 -1.90
CA ALA A 614 4.90 27.64 -2.45
C ALA A 614 6.13 27.68 -3.36
N GLU A 615 6.24 28.69 -4.23
CA GLU A 615 7.37 28.85 -5.15
C GLU A 615 8.67 29.19 -4.39
N ALA A 616 8.58 29.98 -3.31
CA ALA A 616 9.71 30.26 -2.43
C ALA A 616 10.12 29.05 -1.58
N GLU A 617 9.16 28.20 -1.20
CA GLU A 617 9.39 26.90 -0.58
C GLU A 617 10.04 25.93 -1.58
N ASP A 618 9.45 25.75 -2.76
CA ASP A 618 9.98 24.90 -3.83
C ASP A 618 11.41 25.28 -4.25
N GLY A 619 11.73 26.58 -4.28
CA GLY A 619 13.08 27.07 -4.52
C GLY A 619 14.07 26.67 -3.42
N LYS A 620 13.64 26.68 -2.14
CA LYS A 620 14.44 26.12 -1.03
C LYS A 620 14.60 24.61 -1.12
N TYR A 621 13.63 23.94 -1.74
CA TYR A 621 13.55 22.48 -1.85
C TYR A 621 14.18 21.93 -3.14
N GLY A 622 14.73 22.79 -4.00
CA GLY A 622 15.30 22.43 -5.30
C GLY A 622 14.26 21.91 -6.32
N LEU A 623 12.97 22.03 -6.01
CA LEU A 623 11.86 21.54 -6.84
C LEU A 623 11.66 22.37 -8.12
N THR A 624 12.11 23.63 -8.13
CA THR A 624 11.99 24.53 -9.29
C THR A 624 13.28 24.73 -10.09
N GLU A 625 14.45 24.34 -9.55
CA GLU A 625 15.75 24.78 -10.08
C GLU A 625 16.34 23.84 -11.14
N ARG A 626 15.94 22.57 -11.15
CA ARG A 626 16.36 21.59 -12.16
C ARG A 626 15.21 20.64 -12.48
N PRO A 627 14.28 21.03 -13.36
CA PRO A 627 13.44 20.02 -13.98
C PRO A 627 14.32 18.94 -14.65
N PRO A 628 13.85 17.70 -14.76
CA PRO A 628 14.57 16.65 -15.45
C PRO A 628 14.98 17.11 -16.85
N GLU A 629 16.17 16.69 -17.31
CA GLU A 629 16.63 17.03 -18.66
C GLU A 629 15.60 16.63 -19.73
N GLY A 630 15.08 17.60 -20.47
CA GLY A 630 14.06 17.41 -21.51
C GLY A 630 12.77 18.18 -21.23
N ILE A 631 12.48 18.49 -19.95
CA ILE A 631 11.39 19.38 -19.57
C ILE A 631 11.89 20.82 -19.61
N VAL A 632 11.34 21.60 -20.55
CA VAL A 632 11.67 23.02 -20.67
C VAL A 632 10.86 23.79 -19.63
N THR A 633 11.54 24.52 -18.75
CA THR A 633 10.92 25.42 -17.77
C THR A 633 9.92 26.35 -18.47
N GLY A 634 8.69 26.41 -17.96
CA GLY A 634 7.61 27.24 -18.50
C GLY A 634 6.69 26.53 -19.50
N LEU A 635 6.92 25.25 -19.84
CA LEU A 635 5.98 24.43 -20.59
C LEU A 635 4.95 23.72 -19.68
N PRO A 636 3.78 23.31 -20.21
CA PRO A 636 2.76 22.59 -19.43
C PRO A 636 3.28 21.31 -18.76
N GLU A 637 4.20 20.60 -19.41
CA GLU A 637 4.85 19.39 -18.90
C GLU A 637 5.67 19.65 -17.63
N HIS A 638 6.37 20.80 -17.58
CA HIS A 638 7.08 21.25 -16.38
C HIS A 638 6.12 21.45 -15.21
N ALA A 639 5.01 22.13 -15.48
CA ALA A 639 4.02 22.39 -14.46
C ALA A 639 3.39 21.09 -13.94
N ALA A 640 3.11 20.11 -14.82
CA ALA A 640 2.60 18.81 -14.42
C ALA A 640 3.59 18.01 -13.56
N TRP A 641 4.88 18.00 -13.93
CA TRP A 641 5.92 17.35 -13.14
C TRP A 641 6.10 17.98 -11.75
N VAL A 642 6.11 19.31 -11.65
CA VAL A 642 6.18 20.02 -10.36
C VAL A 642 5.00 19.62 -9.48
N ARG A 643 3.78 19.59 -10.02
CA ARG A 643 2.57 19.20 -9.27
C ARG A 643 2.63 17.77 -8.77
N ASN A 644 3.04 16.82 -9.62
CA ASN A 644 3.20 15.43 -9.21
C ASN A 644 4.24 15.28 -8.10
N THR A 645 5.37 15.97 -8.23
CA THR A 645 6.45 15.94 -7.21
C THR A 645 5.98 16.55 -5.88
N ARG A 646 5.25 17.67 -5.92
CA ARG A 646 4.62 18.26 -4.72
C ARG A 646 3.63 17.28 -4.07
N ALA A 647 2.78 16.64 -4.87
CA ALA A 647 1.84 15.63 -4.37
C ALA A 647 2.58 14.44 -3.70
N GLU A 648 3.68 13.97 -4.28
CA GLU A 648 4.50 12.92 -3.65
C GLU A 648 5.13 13.38 -2.34
N HIS A 649 5.68 14.60 -2.31
CA HIS A 649 6.26 15.16 -1.09
C HIS A 649 5.21 15.27 0.02
N LEU A 650 4.03 15.77 -0.32
CA LEU A 650 2.90 15.91 0.60
C LEU A 650 2.55 14.58 1.27
N VAL A 651 2.49 13.50 0.48
CA VAL A 651 2.24 12.15 0.98
C VAL A 651 3.39 11.67 1.86
N LYS A 652 4.65 11.82 1.44
CA LYS A 652 5.83 11.36 2.20
C LYS A 652 5.97 12.05 3.55
N VAL A 653 5.73 13.36 3.63
CA VAL A 653 5.76 14.09 4.91
C VAL A 653 4.62 13.63 5.82
N ALA A 654 3.39 13.58 5.30
CA ALA A 654 2.24 13.11 6.09
C ALA A 654 2.46 11.68 6.60
N ASP A 655 3.07 10.81 5.80
CA ASP A 655 3.42 9.43 6.15
C ASP A 655 4.48 9.36 7.27
N LYS A 656 5.56 10.14 7.19
CA LYS A 656 6.57 10.16 8.26
C LYS A 656 6.04 10.77 9.56
N VAL A 657 5.18 11.80 9.49
CA VAL A 657 4.46 12.33 10.67
C VAL A 657 3.53 11.27 11.26
N MET A 658 2.86 10.49 10.40
CA MET A 658 2.03 9.36 10.83
C MET A 658 2.87 8.30 11.56
N GLU A 659 4.04 7.92 11.02
CA GLU A 659 4.93 6.93 11.64
C GLU A 659 5.44 7.37 13.02
N PHE A 660 5.77 8.67 13.19
CA PHE A 660 6.10 9.25 14.50
C PHE A 660 4.95 9.03 15.50
N ARG A 661 3.74 9.47 15.14
CA ARG A 661 2.56 9.36 16.01
C ARG A 661 2.13 7.91 16.25
N LYS A 662 2.29 7.05 15.27
CA LYS A 662 2.05 5.61 15.38
C LYS A 662 2.94 4.99 16.44
N ALA A 663 4.23 5.34 16.49
CA ALA A 663 5.14 4.89 17.54
C ALA A 663 4.73 5.40 18.93
N SER A 664 4.43 6.70 19.07
CA SER A 664 3.95 7.28 20.34
C SER A 664 2.66 6.63 20.83
N ASN A 665 1.63 6.57 19.98
CA ASN A 665 0.34 5.94 20.29
C ASN A 665 0.52 4.48 20.69
N ARG A 666 1.46 3.77 20.05
CA ARG A 666 1.73 2.37 20.35
C ARG A 666 2.36 2.20 21.72
N LEU A 667 3.36 3.01 22.06
CA LEU A 667 4.00 2.98 23.37
C LEU A 667 3.01 3.34 24.48
N ASN A 668 2.23 4.41 24.28
CA ASN A 668 1.18 4.81 25.23
C ASN A 668 0.14 3.72 25.45
N ALA A 669 -0.37 3.09 24.38
CA ALA A 669 -1.30 1.96 24.52
C ALA A 669 -0.71 0.78 25.30
N MET A 670 0.60 0.49 25.16
CA MET A 670 1.25 -0.55 25.98
C MET A 670 1.40 -0.12 27.44
N LEU A 671 1.73 1.14 27.71
CA LEU A 671 1.85 1.68 29.05
C LEU A 671 0.50 1.69 29.79
N GLU A 672 -0.57 2.13 29.14
CA GLU A 672 -1.93 2.05 29.67
C GLU A 672 -2.30 0.61 30.02
N LYS A 673 -1.96 -0.34 29.13
CA LYS A 673 -2.21 -1.76 29.36
C LYS A 673 -1.42 -2.31 30.54
N MET A 674 -0.14 -1.94 30.66
CA MET A 674 0.71 -2.31 31.79
C MET A 674 0.17 -1.72 33.09
N HIS A 675 -0.25 -0.45 33.08
CA HIS A 675 -0.87 0.19 34.23
C HIS A 675 -2.14 -0.54 34.67
N GLY A 676 -3.02 -0.86 33.73
CA GLY A 676 -4.24 -1.62 34.00
C GLY A 676 -3.96 -2.98 34.65
N ILE A 677 -2.92 -3.69 34.21
CA ILE A 677 -2.49 -4.96 34.84
C ILE A 677 -2.05 -4.74 36.30
N GLU A 678 -1.26 -3.70 36.57
CA GLU A 678 -0.80 -3.41 37.94
C GLU A 678 -1.95 -2.96 38.84
N VAL A 679 -2.93 -2.21 38.32
CA VAL A 679 -4.18 -1.88 39.02
C VAL A 679 -4.99 -3.14 39.35
N LEU A 680 -5.11 -4.08 38.41
CA LEU A 680 -5.79 -5.36 38.65
C LEU A 680 -5.08 -6.19 39.73
N LYS A 681 -3.73 -6.17 39.77
CA LYS A 681 -2.94 -6.85 40.81
C LYS A 681 -3.22 -6.24 42.18
N ALA A 682 -3.27 -4.91 42.27
CA ALA A 682 -3.58 -4.20 43.51
C ALA A 682 -5.05 -4.42 43.96
N GLY A 683 -5.98 -4.49 43.00
CA GLY A 683 -7.42 -4.65 43.22
C GLY A 683 -7.88 -6.09 43.49
N GLN A 684 -6.97 -7.04 43.71
CA GLN A 684 -7.29 -8.47 43.92
C GLN A 684 -8.16 -9.08 42.80
N ALA A 685 -7.91 -8.69 41.55
CA ALA A 685 -8.54 -9.35 40.41
C ALA A 685 -8.24 -10.85 40.38
N SER A 686 -9.10 -11.63 39.73
CA SER A 686 -8.88 -13.06 39.61
C SER A 686 -7.56 -13.36 38.88
N GLU A 687 -6.88 -14.46 39.24
CA GLU A 687 -5.67 -14.90 38.52
C GLU A 687 -5.93 -15.10 37.02
N GLU A 688 -7.16 -15.47 36.66
CA GLU A 688 -7.57 -15.67 35.28
C GLU A 688 -7.64 -14.35 34.50
N ASP A 689 -8.21 -13.29 35.08
CA ASP A 689 -8.27 -11.97 34.47
C ASP A 689 -6.87 -11.36 34.32
N LEU A 690 -6.01 -11.52 35.35
CA LEU A 690 -4.62 -11.08 35.28
C LEU A 690 -3.84 -11.79 34.17
N ARG A 691 -3.95 -13.13 34.13
CA ARG A 691 -3.29 -13.94 33.09
C ARG A 691 -3.75 -13.53 31.69
N ARG A 692 -5.06 -13.27 31.54
CA ARG A 692 -5.65 -12.83 30.28
C ARG A 692 -5.08 -11.50 29.81
N GLU A 693 -5.03 -10.51 30.70
CA GLU A 693 -4.52 -9.17 30.37
C GLU A 693 -3.01 -9.19 30.07
N GLU A 694 -2.22 -9.98 30.80
CA GLU A 694 -0.80 -10.19 30.53
C GLU A 694 -0.54 -10.89 29.19
N GLU A 695 -1.34 -11.90 28.85
CA GLU A 695 -1.25 -12.57 27.55
C GLU A 695 -1.64 -11.64 26.40
N HIS A 696 -2.68 -10.83 26.59
CA HIS A 696 -3.06 -9.82 25.62
C HIS A 696 -1.93 -8.80 25.41
N LEU A 697 -1.34 -8.25 26.48
CA LEU A 697 -0.18 -7.34 26.38
C LEU A 697 0.97 -7.99 25.60
N LYS A 698 1.29 -9.27 25.88
CA LYS A 698 2.35 -10.00 25.19
C LYS A 698 2.07 -10.13 23.69
N GLN A 699 0.82 -10.40 23.31
CA GLN A 699 0.42 -10.42 21.90
C GLN A 699 0.58 -9.04 21.26
N LEU A 700 0.04 -8.00 21.89
CA LEU A 700 0.15 -6.63 21.39
C LEU A 700 1.62 -6.25 21.16
N LEU A 701 2.51 -6.52 22.11
CA LEU A 701 3.97 -6.29 21.98
C LEU A 701 4.57 -7.04 20.78
N ALA A 702 4.22 -8.30 20.56
CA ALA A 702 4.73 -9.09 19.43
C ALA A 702 4.37 -8.46 18.08
N PHE A 703 3.18 -7.87 17.96
CA PHE A 703 2.74 -7.16 16.75
C PHE A 703 3.15 -5.67 16.72
N SER A 704 3.82 -5.17 17.76
CA SER A 704 4.28 -3.77 17.86
C SER A 704 5.73 -3.60 17.47
N ASP A 705 6.50 -4.68 17.41
CA ASP A 705 7.95 -4.63 17.55
C ASP A 705 8.61 -3.62 16.62
N LYS A 706 8.24 -3.62 15.34
CA LYS A 706 8.75 -2.64 14.36
C LYS A 706 8.36 -1.19 14.71
N ALA A 707 7.10 -0.97 15.10
CA ALA A 707 6.57 0.37 15.40
C ALA A 707 7.13 0.96 16.71
N ILE A 708 7.64 0.12 17.62
CA ILE A 708 8.29 0.55 18.86
C ILE A 708 9.81 0.40 18.80
N PHE A 709 10.40 0.44 17.59
CA PHE A 709 11.86 0.38 17.42
C PHE A 709 12.52 -0.88 18.00
N GLY A 710 11.84 -2.01 17.93
CA GLY A 710 12.41 -3.32 18.22
C GLY A 710 12.89 -3.48 19.65
N LYS A 711 14.19 -3.78 19.80
CA LYS A 711 14.81 -4.09 21.09
C LYS A 711 14.88 -2.85 21.98
N GLU A 712 15.19 -1.69 21.42
CA GLU A 712 15.30 -0.43 22.14
C GLU A 712 13.98 -0.05 22.82
N GLY A 713 12.85 -0.04 22.10
CA GLY A 713 11.57 0.31 22.72
C GLY A 713 11.05 -0.75 23.68
N ARG A 714 11.34 -2.04 23.48
CA ARG A 714 11.05 -3.06 24.51
C ARG A 714 11.81 -2.81 25.81
N ALA A 715 13.09 -2.45 25.71
CA ALA A 715 13.90 -2.12 26.88
C ALA A 715 13.36 -0.87 27.60
N LYS A 716 12.94 0.15 26.84
CA LYS A 716 12.35 1.37 27.39
C LYS A 716 10.99 1.10 28.06
N LEU A 717 10.11 0.31 27.43
CA LEU A 717 8.85 -0.12 28.03
C LEU A 717 9.04 -0.90 29.33
N GLU A 718 10.02 -1.81 29.39
CA GLU A 718 10.32 -2.55 30.62
C GLU A 718 10.88 -1.62 31.72
N ALA A 719 11.68 -0.62 31.35
CA ALA A 719 12.14 0.40 32.30
C ALA A 719 10.96 1.22 32.85
N TRP A 720 10.03 1.67 31.99
CA TRP A 720 8.82 2.36 32.43
C TRP A 720 7.91 1.46 33.28
N ARG A 721 7.78 0.18 32.94
CA ARG A 721 7.02 -0.79 33.73
C ARG A 721 7.58 -0.92 35.16
N LYS A 722 8.90 -0.99 35.32
CA LYS A 722 9.55 -1.04 36.63
C LYS A 722 9.29 0.22 37.45
N ARG A 723 9.33 1.38 36.81
CA ARG A 723 8.98 2.67 37.45
C ARG A 723 7.53 2.70 37.90
N LEU A 724 6.62 2.20 37.05
CA LEU A 724 5.21 2.07 37.36
C LEU A 724 4.97 1.17 38.58
N GLN A 725 5.67 0.04 38.66
CA GLN A 725 5.64 -0.86 39.82
C GLN A 725 6.22 -0.23 41.09
N ALA A 726 7.18 0.67 40.95
CA ALA A 726 7.77 1.41 42.07
C ALA A 726 6.92 2.62 42.51
N GLY A 727 5.85 2.96 41.78
CA GLY A 727 5.08 4.20 42.01
C GLY A 727 5.81 5.47 41.61
N ASP A 728 6.89 5.37 40.82
CA ASP A 728 7.77 6.46 40.38
C ASP A 728 7.48 6.85 38.92
N MET A 729 6.20 7.06 38.61
CA MET A 729 5.79 7.52 37.29
C MET A 729 6.03 9.03 37.18
N PRO A 730 6.70 9.49 36.11
CA PRO A 730 6.83 10.91 35.83
C PRO A 730 5.43 11.51 35.63
N GLU A 731 5.25 12.74 36.09
CA GLU A 731 3.99 13.48 35.90
C GLU A 731 3.61 13.65 34.42
N ASP A 732 4.60 13.60 33.52
CA ASP A 732 4.43 13.78 32.07
C ASP A 732 5.07 12.61 31.31
N MET A 733 4.42 11.44 31.39
CA MET A 733 4.85 10.24 30.67
C MET A 733 4.74 10.40 29.16
N ASP A 734 3.73 11.14 28.68
CA ASP A 734 3.54 11.41 27.25
C ASP A 734 4.75 12.15 26.66
N ALA A 735 5.28 13.16 27.37
CA ALA A 735 6.50 13.83 26.97
C ALA A 735 7.70 12.88 26.87
N GLU A 736 7.89 11.99 27.85
CA GLU A 736 9.03 11.05 27.83
C GLU A 736 8.90 10.03 26.68
N VAL A 737 7.67 9.64 26.35
CA VAL A 737 7.38 8.81 25.18
C VAL A 737 7.72 9.54 23.90
N HIS A 738 7.26 10.79 23.76
CA HIS A 738 7.54 11.64 22.59
C HIS A 738 9.05 11.88 22.40
N ASP A 739 9.78 12.22 23.47
CA ASP A 739 11.23 12.44 23.42
C ASP A 739 11.97 11.15 22.98
N PHE A 740 11.56 9.99 23.51
CA PHE A 740 12.14 8.70 23.11
C PHE A 740 11.87 8.36 21.64
N VAL A 741 10.63 8.57 21.17
CA VAL A 741 10.26 8.33 19.76
C VAL A 741 11.08 9.24 18.84
N TRP A 742 11.23 10.51 19.20
CA TRP A 742 12.04 11.47 18.46
C TRP A 742 13.51 11.02 18.36
N GLU A 743 14.12 10.64 19.49
CA GLU A 743 15.50 10.13 19.52
C GLU A 743 15.70 8.93 18.58
N MET A 744 14.73 8.01 18.55
CA MET A 744 14.80 6.83 17.67
C MET A 744 14.59 7.17 16.20
N MET A 745 13.76 8.16 15.89
CA MET A 745 13.59 8.64 14.51
C MET A 745 14.83 9.37 14.02
N GLU A 746 15.47 10.23 14.82
CA GLU A 746 16.75 10.85 14.46
C GLU A 746 17.82 9.80 14.12
N LYS A 747 17.96 8.77 14.95
CA LYS A 747 18.88 7.64 14.66
C LYS A 747 18.55 6.94 13.35
N THR A 748 17.26 6.81 13.02
CA THR A 748 16.82 6.18 11.76
C THR A 748 17.17 7.08 10.58
N PHE A 749 16.93 8.38 10.69
CA PHE A 749 17.29 9.36 9.66
C PHE A 749 18.80 9.39 9.42
N GLU A 750 19.63 9.40 10.48
CA GLU A 750 21.09 9.34 10.36
C GLU A 750 21.58 8.09 9.61
N GLN A 751 20.91 6.94 9.79
CA GLN A 751 21.23 5.70 9.09
C GLN A 751 20.77 5.68 7.63
N GLU A 752 19.70 6.42 7.30
CA GLU A 752 19.12 6.50 5.95
C GLU A 752 19.89 7.45 5.01
N GLN A 753 20.87 8.24 5.47
CA GLN A 753 21.59 9.30 4.71
C GLN A 753 22.49 8.84 3.52
N GLY A 754 22.09 7.81 2.75
CA GLY A 754 22.72 7.38 1.49
C GLY A 754 21.95 7.85 0.23
N GLU A 755 22.65 8.56 -0.66
CA GLU A 755 22.28 8.96 -2.05
C GLU A 755 20.97 9.74 -2.33
N ARG A 756 20.02 9.96 -1.39
CA ARG A 756 18.81 10.80 -1.59
C ARG A 756 18.72 12.02 -0.67
N LYS A 757 19.84 12.72 -0.54
CA LYS A 757 20.09 13.76 0.47
C LYS A 757 19.02 14.85 0.55
N ASP A 758 18.55 15.40 -0.56
CA ASP A 758 17.76 16.64 -0.48
C ASP A 758 16.31 16.36 -0.06
N LEU A 759 15.58 15.50 -0.77
CA LEU A 759 14.16 15.21 -0.43
C LEU A 759 14.01 14.59 0.98
N GLU A 760 14.91 13.68 1.36
CA GLU A 760 14.86 13.00 2.66
C GLU A 760 15.17 13.97 3.81
N ASN A 761 16.18 14.84 3.66
CA ASN A 761 16.46 15.89 4.65
C ASN A 761 15.28 16.88 4.79
N HIS A 762 14.54 17.15 3.72
CA HIS A 762 13.35 18.03 3.79
C HIS A 762 12.20 17.35 4.51
N VAL A 763 11.94 16.08 4.21
CA VAL A 763 10.93 15.30 4.94
C VAL A 763 11.30 15.22 6.42
N GLU A 764 12.56 14.99 6.74
CA GLU A 764 13.08 15.04 8.12
C GLU A 764 12.83 16.42 8.76
N TYR A 765 13.19 17.51 8.08
CA TYR A 765 13.01 18.87 8.60
C TYR A 765 11.53 19.23 8.81
N ALA A 766 10.66 18.82 7.90
CA ALA A 766 9.21 19.03 8.02
C ALA A 766 8.65 18.24 9.21
N VAL A 767 9.06 16.97 9.38
CA VAL A 767 8.68 16.14 10.52
C VAL A 767 9.21 16.75 11.83
N ARG A 768 10.43 17.31 11.83
CA ARG A 768 11.00 18.04 12.97
C ARG A 768 10.21 19.28 13.35
N ILE A 769 9.76 20.05 12.35
CA ILE A 769 8.91 21.21 12.58
C ILE A 769 7.58 20.77 13.21
N GLU A 770 6.95 19.72 12.69
CA GLU A 770 5.69 19.23 13.25
C GLU A 770 5.87 18.71 14.68
N TYR A 771 6.96 17.98 14.96
CA TYR A 771 7.33 17.58 16.33
C TYR A 771 7.46 18.79 17.27
N LEU A 772 8.21 19.82 16.88
CA LEU A 772 8.40 21.01 17.70
C LEU A 772 7.09 21.77 17.93
N LYS A 773 6.20 21.82 16.92
CA LYS A 773 4.86 22.43 17.07
C LYS A 773 4.00 21.66 18.06
N GLU A 774 3.98 20.32 18.00
CA GLU A 774 3.28 19.49 18.98
C GLU A 774 3.82 19.75 20.38
N ARG A 775 5.14 19.77 20.53
CA ARG A 775 5.79 20.04 21.82
C ARG A 775 5.46 21.42 22.37
N ILE A 776 5.43 22.44 21.52
CA ILE A 776 5.04 23.81 21.92
C ILE A 776 3.57 23.82 22.38
N ASN A 777 2.66 23.17 21.67
CA ASN A 777 1.24 23.11 22.04
C ASN A 777 1.01 22.37 23.36
N GLU A 778 1.74 21.27 23.61
CA GLU A 778 1.73 20.57 24.90
C GLU A 778 2.18 21.49 26.04
N LEU A 779 3.33 22.16 25.85
CA LEU A 779 3.87 23.09 26.84
C LEU A 779 2.93 24.27 27.10
N GLN A 780 2.26 24.79 26.07
CA GLN A 780 1.24 25.83 26.22
C GLN A 780 0.02 25.33 27.01
N THR A 781 -0.48 24.13 26.68
CA THR A 781 -1.60 23.53 27.43
C THR A 781 -1.24 23.33 28.91
N ARG A 782 0.00 22.95 29.19
CA ARG A 782 0.53 22.84 30.56
C ARG A 782 0.64 24.19 31.25
N LEU A 783 1.12 25.22 30.54
CA LEU A 783 1.18 26.58 31.05
C LEU A 783 -0.21 27.08 31.41
N ASP A 784 -1.19 26.94 30.52
CA ASP A 784 -2.59 27.33 30.74
C ASP A 784 -3.21 26.58 31.94
N ALA A 785 -2.93 25.28 32.08
CA ALA A 785 -3.39 24.49 33.21
C ALA A 785 -2.76 24.92 34.54
N ALA A 786 -1.47 25.27 34.52
CA ALA A 786 -0.73 25.78 35.68
C ALA A 786 -1.20 27.19 36.08
N GLU A 787 -1.39 28.09 35.13
CA GLU A 787 -1.96 29.42 35.35
C GLU A 787 -3.38 29.33 35.90
N GLY A 788 -4.21 28.42 35.36
CA GLY A 788 -5.53 28.13 35.89
C GLY A 788 -5.51 27.56 37.31
N ALA A 789 -4.49 26.75 37.67
CA ALA A 789 -4.31 26.25 39.03
C ALA A 789 -3.85 27.36 39.99
N GLU A 790 -2.94 28.24 39.56
CA GLU A 790 -2.49 29.40 40.34
C GLU A 790 -3.66 30.37 40.60
N GLY A 791 -4.50 30.63 39.60
CA GLY A 791 -5.74 31.41 39.74
C GLY A 791 -6.66 30.82 40.82
N ARG A 792 -6.90 29.50 40.78
CA ARG A 792 -7.70 28.80 41.81
C ARG A 792 -7.08 28.85 43.21
N VAL A 793 -5.75 28.87 43.32
CA VAL A 793 -5.04 29.00 44.61
C VAL A 793 -5.15 30.43 45.14
N LYS A 794 -5.02 31.45 44.29
CA LYS A 794 -5.23 32.86 44.66
C LYS A 794 -6.67 33.10 45.15
N GLU A 795 -7.67 32.60 44.42
CA GLU A 795 -9.08 32.68 44.85
C GLU A 795 -9.32 32.00 46.20
N ARG A 796 -8.73 30.82 46.44
CA ARG A 796 -8.81 30.14 47.75
C ARG A 796 -8.15 30.96 48.85
N HIS A 797 -6.98 31.54 48.60
CA HIS A 797 -6.29 32.38 49.57
C HIS A 797 -7.07 33.66 49.90
N GLU A 798 -7.65 34.33 48.89
CA GLU A 798 -8.50 35.51 49.10
C GLU A 798 -9.75 35.16 49.91
N HIS A 799 -10.41 34.03 49.61
CA HIS A 799 -11.56 33.54 50.36
C HIS A 799 -11.19 33.18 51.81
N GLU A 800 -10.03 32.56 52.03
CA GLU A 800 -9.52 32.24 53.36
C GLU A 800 -9.12 33.49 54.16
N GLN A 801 -8.49 34.48 53.52
CA GLN A 801 -8.20 35.78 54.12
C GLN A 801 -9.47 36.50 54.56
N LYS A 802 -10.50 36.52 53.72
CA LYS A 802 -11.80 37.11 54.04
C LYS A 802 -12.43 36.41 55.25
N ARG A 803 -12.41 35.07 55.28
CA ARG A 803 -12.89 34.28 56.42
C ARG A 803 -12.11 34.56 57.71
N LEU A 804 -10.80 34.75 57.62
CA LEU A 804 -9.95 35.10 58.78
C LEU A 804 -10.26 36.52 59.28
N GLN A 805 -10.50 37.49 58.40
CA GLN A 805 -10.92 38.84 58.78
C GLN A 805 -12.29 38.85 59.47
N GLU A 806 -13.25 38.06 58.98
CA GLU A 806 -14.57 37.89 59.62
C GLU A 806 -14.43 37.28 61.03
N ARG A 807 -13.56 36.27 61.21
CA ARG A 807 -13.27 35.69 62.53
C ARG A 807 -12.56 36.64 63.47
N LEU A 808 -11.63 37.45 62.96
CA LEU A 808 -10.95 38.47 63.75
C LEU A 808 -11.96 39.49 64.28
N LYS A 809 -12.85 39.97 63.41
CA LYS A 809 -13.90 40.92 63.78
C LYS A 809 -14.85 40.34 64.85
N ALA A 810 -15.28 39.09 64.70
CA ALA A 810 -16.11 38.42 65.71
C ALA A 810 -15.39 38.30 67.06
N ALA A 811 -14.09 37.96 67.05
CA ALA A 811 -13.30 37.90 68.27
C ALA A 811 -13.07 39.27 68.92
N GLU A 812 -12.99 40.34 68.13
CA GLU A 812 -12.95 41.73 68.63
C GLU A 812 -14.28 42.14 69.27
N GLU A 813 -15.42 41.75 68.67
CA GLU A 813 -16.75 41.95 69.23
C GLU A 813 -16.92 41.21 70.57
N ASP A 814 -16.53 39.93 70.63
CA ASP A 814 -16.51 39.12 71.86
C ASP A 814 -15.63 39.77 72.95
N LEU A 815 -14.46 40.31 72.57
CA LEU A 815 -13.55 40.98 73.49
C LEU A 815 -14.17 42.24 74.09
N GLU A 816 -14.88 43.04 73.28
CA GLU A 816 -15.60 44.22 73.77
C GLU A 816 -16.77 43.84 74.69
N GLU A 817 -17.49 42.76 74.40
CA GLU A 817 -18.54 42.24 75.28
C GLU A 817 -17.96 41.78 76.63
N VAL A 818 -16.83 41.07 76.62
CA VAL A 818 -16.11 40.67 77.84
C VAL A 818 -15.63 41.88 78.63
N LYS A 819 -15.12 42.93 77.97
CA LYS A 819 -14.73 44.19 78.62
C LYS A 819 -15.94 44.86 79.27
N ALA A 820 -17.07 44.94 78.57
CA ALA A 820 -18.31 45.53 79.08
C ALA A 820 -18.85 44.76 80.30
N LEU A 821 -18.86 43.43 80.24
CA LEU A 821 -19.21 42.55 81.37
C LEU A 821 -18.26 42.75 82.56
N ARG A 822 -16.95 42.91 82.30
CA ARG A 822 -15.97 43.16 83.36
C ARG A 822 -16.20 44.52 84.03
N THR A 823 -16.56 45.54 83.26
CA THR A 823 -16.93 46.86 83.78
C THR A 823 -18.24 46.80 84.58
N SER A 824 -19.23 46.01 84.15
CA SER A 824 -20.49 45.87 84.90
C SER A 824 -20.34 45.04 86.19
N LEU A 825 -19.44 44.06 86.21
CA LEU A 825 -19.08 43.28 87.41
C LEU A 825 -18.26 44.08 88.44
N ALA A 826 -17.54 45.11 87.98
CA ALA A 826 -16.74 45.98 88.85
C ALA A 826 -17.53 47.16 89.43
N ALA A 827 -18.71 47.45 88.87
CA ALA A 827 -19.68 48.43 89.38
C ALA A 827 -20.66 47.75 90.35
#